data_AF-A0A960J9E1-F1
#
_entry.id   AF-A0A960J9E1-F1
#
_cell.length_a   1.000
_cell.length_b   1.000
_cell.length_c   1.000
_cell.angle_alpha   90.00
_cell.angle_beta   90.00
_cell.angle_gamma   90.00
#
_symmetry.space_group_name_H-M   'P 1'
#
loop_
_entity.id
_entity.type
_entity.pdbx_description
1 polymer ?
#
loop_
_entity_poly.entity_id
_entity_poly.type
_entity_poly.pdbx_seq_one_letter_code
_entity_poly.pdbx_strand_id
1 'polypeptide(L)'
;MVRVLPILLLLLLAGCGASAPPEDAFASLEALIEYQIEDKGIPALSIALVEDQEIVYAKDFGEAPEDAVYRVGSVSKLYTDIAVMQFAEVGMADLDAPVTTYLPDFGKPITLRQLMAHRSGLVREPPVGNYFDPTEPTIEQVVASLHDTPQVLEPGSKTKYSNAGLMTVGRVVEVLARKPFHEHMQTEVLGRLGMADSSFRREERLVPRIPMALMWSYDGREFPAPTFDVLEPAGNLYSPMTDQAKLLQAIFRDGAPVLQPATFAQMLEPQFADDARFGLGFALSQFEGRRMIGHGGAVYGFSTQFSALPDDKLGVAVSAARDVTNDVVSRIADQALRTLLARRAGEAPPKWERPEPVDEATRKRMVGKYEGEKGVIRLLERDGELAYEGTPYALVQIRRFGDDYRTDGRLTSGTKVELRADAVKIGDAEYRRVEDAIPPDPPQAWRALIGEYGWAHNTLFILEREGRLSALIEWVFLYDLSEVEKDVWAFPDFGLYHDERIVFQRDGQGRVTAAVAAGIAFPRRDPGVKDGETFHITPVKPIEELRADAEKATPPTQPPGLLEPDLVELVSLEPGLKLDIRYATTNNFMRERFYTQARAFLERPAAEALVRAHESLVADGYGLLIHDAYRPWRVTKMFWDATPDDMKTFVANPERGSVHNRGAAVDLTMYDLKSGRPTEMPSGYDDFSARAYPDYVGGTSRQRRLRERLRTAMEAQGFTVYPFEWWHFNFRDAERYPVLDFPFEELR
;
A
#
# COMPACT_ATOMS: atom_id res chain seq x y z
N MET A 1 9.09 88.90 43.40
CA MET A 1 7.77 88.91 44.06
C MET A 1 6.71 88.49 43.04
N VAL A 2 6.41 87.19 42.90
CA VAL A 2 5.06 86.69 42.57
C VAL A 2 4.96 85.30 43.17
N ARG A 3 3.85 85.09 43.88
CA ARG A 3 3.44 83.91 44.65
C ARG A 3 2.67 82.92 43.75
N VAL A 4 2.94 81.63 43.97
CA VAL A 4 1.99 80.51 44.26
C VAL A 4 1.00 80.03 43.17
N LEU A 5 1.26 78.80 42.67
CA LEU A 5 0.45 77.54 42.62
C LEU A 5 -1.11 77.56 42.53
N PRO A 6 -1.80 76.43 42.16
CA PRO A 6 -1.39 75.16 41.52
C PRO A 6 -2.34 74.63 40.40
N ILE A 7 -1.90 73.72 39.53
CA ILE A 7 -2.76 72.64 38.96
C ILE A 7 -1.96 71.32 38.89
N LEU A 8 -2.67 70.26 39.25
CA LEU A 8 -2.29 68.89 39.63
C LEU A 8 -1.53 68.07 38.57
N LEU A 9 -0.69 67.18 39.10
CA LEU A 9 0.09 66.13 38.45
C LEU A 9 -0.76 64.84 38.27
N LEU A 10 -0.67 64.18 37.11
CA LEU A 10 -0.96 62.74 36.97
C LEU A 10 0.18 62.10 36.16
N LEU A 11 0.90 61.17 36.80
CA LEU A 11 1.93 60.33 36.18
C LEU A 11 1.28 59.22 35.35
N LEU A 12 1.78 58.99 34.13
CA LEU A 12 1.59 57.75 33.37
C LEU A 12 2.90 56.97 33.38
N LEU A 13 2.85 55.79 34.02
CA LEU A 13 3.90 54.78 34.02
C LEU A 13 3.92 54.02 32.69
N ALA A 14 5.13 53.59 32.33
CA ALA A 14 5.50 52.86 31.14
C ALA A 14 4.66 51.59 30.89
N GLY A 15 4.33 51.35 29.61
CA GLY A 15 3.95 50.05 29.09
C GLY A 15 4.92 49.65 27.98
N CYS A 16 5.88 48.78 28.30
CA CYS A 16 6.48 47.91 27.29
C CYS A 16 5.34 47.06 26.71
N GLY A 17 5.10 47.16 25.40
CA GLY A 17 4.26 46.20 24.71
C GLY A 17 4.93 44.84 24.83
N ALA A 18 4.39 43.98 25.68
CA ALA A 18 4.67 42.56 25.61
C ALA A 18 4.18 42.09 24.23
N SER A 19 5.14 41.80 23.34
CA SER A 19 4.87 40.93 22.20
C SER A 19 4.20 39.66 22.74
N ALA A 20 3.18 39.17 22.06
CA ALA A 20 2.68 37.82 22.30
C ALA A 20 3.88 36.85 22.38
N PRO A 21 3.85 35.83 23.26
CA PRO A 21 4.90 34.81 23.23
C PRO A 21 5.04 34.33 21.79
N PRO A 22 6.27 34.13 21.27
CA PRO A 22 6.44 33.60 19.93
C PRO A 22 5.56 32.36 19.81
N GLU A 23 4.69 32.31 18.79
CA GLU A 23 4.03 31.06 18.42
C GLU A 23 5.11 29.97 18.42
N ASP A 24 4.81 28.81 19.01
CA ASP A 24 5.71 27.67 18.93
C ASP A 24 6.05 27.46 17.46
N ALA A 25 7.33 27.68 17.10
CA ALA A 25 7.79 27.79 15.73
C ALA A 25 7.47 26.52 14.92
N PHE A 26 7.22 25.40 15.60
CA PHE A 26 6.94 24.12 14.99
C PHE A 26 5.46 23.69 15.11
N ALA A 27 4.58 24.43 15.80
CA ALA A 27 3.20 24.02 16.03
C ALA A 27 2.42 23.69 14.74
N SER A 28 2.61 24.47 13.67
CA SER A 28 1.97 24.17 12.39
C SER A 28 2.53 22.92 11.70
N LEU A 29 3.79 22.59 11.93
CA LEU A 29 4.41 21.35 11.45
C LEU A 29 3.88 20.15 12.24
N GLU A 30 3.79 20.27 13.57
CA GLU A 30 3.23 19.23 14.44
C GLU A 30 1.79 18.90 14.05
N ALA A 31 0.96 19.93 13.83
CA ALA A 31 -0.44 19.74 13.42
C ALA A 31 -0.56 19.02 12.06
N LEU A 32 0.33 19.29 11.10
CA LEU A 32 0.41 18.54 9.85
C LEU A 32 0.79 17.07 10.11
N ILE A 33 1.79 16.81 10.96
CA ILE A 33 2.26 15.46 11.29
C ILE A 33 1.13 14.65 11.94
N GLU A 34 0.46 15.21 12.94
CA GLU A 34 -0.66 14.57 13.64
C GLU A 34 -1.79 14.22 12.68
N TYR A 35 -2.13 15.15 11.77
CA TYR A 35 -3.11 14.87 10.72
C TYR A 35 -2.68 13.72 9.81
N GLN A 36 -1.43 13.69 9.34
CA GLN A 36 -0.95 12.61 8.48
C GLN A 36 -0.95 11.25 9.21
N ILE A 37 -0.62 11.25 10.50
CA ILE A 37 -0.66 10.05 11.35
C ILE A 37 -2.07 9.49 11.44
N GLU A 38 -3.04 10.33 11.83
CA GLU A 38 -4.44 9.95 11.98
C GLU A 38 -5.03 9.48 10.64
N ASP A 39 -4.84 10.29 9.59
CA ASP A 39 -5.52 10.09 8.32
C ASP A 39 -4.95 8.93 7.49
N LYS A 40 -3.63 8.75 7.51
CA LYS A 40 -2.96 7.69 6.75
C LYS A 40 -2.74 6.42 7.57
N GLY A 41 -3.10 6.44 8.86
CA GLY A 41 -2.94 5.32 9.79
C GLY A 41 -1.48 4.99 10.07
N ILE A 42 -0.61 5.99 10.22
CA ILE A 42 0.82 5.77 10.46
C ILE A 42 1.02 5.46 11.94
N PRO A 43 1.52 4.27 12.34
CA PRO A 43 1.66 3.92 13.75
C PRO A 43 2.63 4.84 14.51
N ALA A 44 3.76 5.16 13.89
CA ALA A 44 4.85 5.92 14.50
C ALA A 44 5.55 6.79 13.45
N LEU A 45 5.99 7.99 13.84
CA LEU A 45 6.79 8.87 13.00
C LEU A 45 7.79 9.64 13.86
N SER A 46 9.03 9.78 13.38
CA SER A 46 10.04 10.62 14.03
C SER A 46 10.67 11.58 13.04
N ILE A 47 11.10 12.73 13.54
CA ILE A 47 11.72 13.79 12.74
C ILE A 47 12.88 14.44 13.51
N ALA A 48 13.93 14.83 12.79
CA ALA A 48 15.01 15.68 13.29
C ALA A 48 15.32 16.79 12.28
N LEU A 49 15.44 18.02 12.79
CA LEU A 49 15.72 19.24 12.03
C LEU A 49 17.07 19.81 12.45
N VAL A 50 17.91 20.13 11.47
CA VAL A 50 19.27 20.63 11.70
C VAL A 50 19.42 22.02 11.09
N GLU A 51 19.96 22.94 11.88
CA GLU A 51 20.43 24.25 11.43
C GLU A 51 21.94 24.34 11.73
N ASP A 52 22.76 24.36 10.67
CA ASP A 52 24.21 24.23 10.71
C ASP A 52 24.70 23.04 11.55
N GLN A 53 25.07 23.25 12.81
CA GLN A 53 25.63 22.21 13.66
C GLN A 53 24.71 21.82 14.82
N GLU A 54 23.52 22.40 14.88
CA GLU A 54 22.58 22.20 15.98
C GLU A 54 21.34 21.44 15.50
N ILE A 55 20.94 20.43 16.28
CA ILE A 55 19.62 19.83 16.14
C ILE A 55 18.65 20.78 16.85
N VAL A 56 17.96 21.61 16.06
CA VAL A 56 17.06 22.65 16.59
C VAL A 56 15.69 22.10 16.98
N TYR A 57 15.36 20.91 16.49
CA TYR A 57 14.13 20.19 16.82
C TYR A 57 14.28 18.69 16.55
N ALA A 58 13.84 17.85 17.47
CA ALA A 58 13.68 16.42 17.27
C ALA A 58 12.51 15.91 18.09
N LYS A 59 11.64 15.10 17.50
CA LYS A 59 10.44 14.59 18.18
C LYS A 59 9.95 13.28 17.57
N ASP A 60 9.42 12.44 18.46
CA ASP A 60 8.71 11.20 18.16
C ASP A 60 7.18 11.44 18.29
N PHE A 61 6.40 10.87 17.38
CA PHE A 61 4.95 11.03 17.28
C PHE A 61 4.24 9.68 17.15
N GLY A 62 2.94 9.65 17.49
CA GLY A 62 2.14 8.43 17.48
C GLY A 62 2.58 7.47 18.58
N GLU A 63 2.68 6.19 18.23
CA GLU A 63 3.14 5.10 19.11
C GLU A 63 4.66 4.86 19.05
N ALA A 64 5.43 5.84 18.56
CA ALA A 64 6.87 5.76 18.51
C ALA A 64 7.48 5.61 19.93
N PRO A 65 8.36 4.62 20.16
CA PRO A 65 9.23 4.61 21.34
C PRO A 65 10.08 5.88 21.44
N GLU A 66 10.60 6.18 22.63
CA GLU A 66 11.58 7.25 22.80
C GLU A 66 12.84 6.98 21.95
N ASP A 67 13.22 7.96 21.13
CA ASP A 67 14.32 7.88 20.17
C ASP A 67 14.18 6.66 19.24
N ALA A 68 12.98 6.53 18.66
CA ALA A 68 12.60 5.39 17.84
C ALA A 68 13.57 5.14 16.68
N VAL A 69 13.87 3.87 16.45
CA VAL A 69 14.79 3.39 15.41
C VAL A 69 13.98 2.90 14.22
N TYR A 70 14.27 3.45 13.04
CA TYR A 70 13.58 3.10 11.80
C TYR A 70 14.54 2.42 10.85
N ARG A 71 14.04 1.51 10.02
CA ARG A 71 14.78 1.01 8.87
C ARG A 71 14.68 2.04 7.75
N VAL A 72 15.75 2.80 7.50
CA VAL A 72 15.69 4.02 6.67
C VAL A 72 15.68 3.76 5.15
N GLY A 73 15.57 2.49 4.75
CA GLY A 73 15.52 2.08 3.35
C GLY A 73 16.71 2.61 2.56
N SER A 74 16.45 3.09 1.34
CA SER A 74 17.49 3.53 0.40
C SER A 74 18.33 4.73 0.85
N VAL A 75 18.01 5.40 1.96
CA VAL A 75 18.96 6.35 2.59
C VAL A 75 20.27 5.64 2.98
N SER A 76 20.24 4.33 3.21
CA SER A 76 21.41 3.46 3.43
C SER A 76 22.50 3.62 2.36
N LYS A 77 22.12 3.88 1.10
CA LYS A 77 23.05 4.01 -0.03
C LYS A 77 24.06 5.13 0.16
N LEU A 78 23.64 6.24 0.78
CA LEU A 78 24.51 7.38 1.07
C LEU A 78 25.73 6.94 1.86
N TYR A 79 25.54 6.09 2.86
CA TYR A 79 26.61 5.59 3.72
C TYR A 79 27.50 4.59 2.98
N THR A 80 26.92 3.67 2.22
CA THR A 80 27.66 2.72 1.38
C THR A 80 28.58 3.45 0.39
N ASP A 81 28.07 4.49 -0.26
CA ASP A 81 28.84 5.27 -1.23
C ASP A 81 29.93 6.10 -0.55
N ILE A 82 29.67 6.64 0.66
CA ILE A 82 30.72 7.27 1.50
C ILE A 82 31.88 6.29 1.75
N ALA A 83 31.61 5.02 2.06
CA ALA A 83 32.66 4.02 2.29
C ALA A 83 33.53 3.80 1.05
N VAL A 84 32.94 3.76 -0.16
CA VAL A 84 33.72 3.68 -1.40
C VAL A 84 34.53 4.95 -1.65
N MET A 85 33.96 6.12 -1.36
CA MET A 85 34.68 7.38 -1.48
C MET A 85 35.85 7.49 -0.49
N GLN A 86 35.76 6.88 0.69
CA GLN A 86 36.90 6.76 1.62
C GLN A 86 38.05 5.97 1.01
N PHE A 87 37.76 4.86 0.30
CA PHE A 87 38.78 4.11 -0.42
C PHE A 87 39.33 4.86 -1.63
N ALA A 88 38.49 5.61 -2.35
CA ALA A 88 38.92 6.41 -3.49
C ALA A 88 39.89 7.54 -3.07
N GLU A 89 39.60 8.22 -1.96
CA GLU A 89 40.43 9.29 -1.40
C GLU A 89 41.86 8.84 -1.10
N VAL A 90 42.03 7.61 -0.62
CA VAL A 90 43.35 7.04 -0.30
C VAL A 90 43.96 6.22 -1.45
N GLY A 91 43.33 6.26 -2.64
CA GLY A 91 43.82 5.58 -3.85
C GLY A 91 43.65 4.05 -3.85
N MET A 92 42.81 3.50 -2.96
CA MET A 92 42.47 2.07 -2.94
C MET A 92 41.35 1.69 -3.91
N ALA A 93 40.51 2.66 -4.31
CA ALA A 93 39.49 2.49 -5.33
C ALA A 93 39.67 3.52 -6.45
N ASP A 94 39.45 3.09 -7.68
CA ASP A 94 39.33 3.92 -8.87
C ASP A 94 37.87 3.84 -9.32
N LEU A 95 37.19 4.99 -9.31
CA LEU A 95 35.77 5.06 -9.62
C LEU A 95 35.45 4.72 -11.07
N ASP A 96 36.44 4.86 -11.96
CA ASP A 96 36.31 4.71 -13.41
C ASP A 96 36.96 3.42 -13.93
N ALA A 97 37.63 2.66 -13.05
CA ALA A 97 38.07 1.31 -13.36
C ALA A 97 36.86 0.34 -13.43
N PRO A 98 36.91 -0.68 -14.29
CA PRO A 98 35.93 -1.75 -14.28
C PRO A 98 35.88 -2.42 -12.91
N VAL A 99 34.68 -2.71 -12.41
CA VAL A 99 34.46 -3.36 -11.10
C VAL A 99 35.09 -4.75 -11.04
N THR A 100 35.33 -5.38 -12.18
CA THR A 100 36.08 -6.64 -12.30
C THR A 100 37.52 -6.55 -11.81
N THR A 101 38.05 -5.33 -11.63
CA THR A 101 39.33 -5.09 -10.93
C THR A 101 39.28 -5.53 -9.47
N TYR A 102 38.11 -5.41 -8.84
CA TYR A 102 37.87 -5.80 -7.44
C TYR A 102 37.13 -7.14 -7.34
N LEU A 103 36.24 -7.42 -8.32
CA LEU A 103 35.38 -8.60 -8.37
C LEU A 103 35.57 -9.36 -9.70
N PRO A 104 36.65 -10.15 -9.87
CA PRO A 104 36.99 -10.77 -11.16
C PRO A 104 35.87 -11.58 -11.82
N ASP A 105 35.02 -12.22 -11.01
CA ASP A 105 33.93 -13.09 -11.47
C ASP A 105 32.64 -12.33 -11.84
N PHE A 106 32.59 -10.99 -11.70
CA PHE A 106 31.38 -10.21 -11.99
C PHE A 106 31.00 -10.19 -13.49
N GLY A 107 31.98 -10.34 -14.38
CA GLY A 107 31.76 -10.60 -15.80
C GLY A 107 31.21 -9.45 -16.66
N LYS A 108 30.93 -8.27 -16.08
CA LYS A 108 30.37 -7.10 -16.79
C LYS A 108 31.29 -5.87 -16.66
N PRO A 109 31.57 -5.13 -17.75
CA PRO A 109 32.50 -3.99 -17.75
C PRO A 109 31.83 -2.71 -17.22
N ILE A 110 31.40 -2.74 -15.96
CA ILE A 110 30.70 -1.64 -15.27
C ILE A 110 31.65 -1.01 -14.26
N THR A 111 31.61 0.31 -14.07
CA THR A 111 32.46 1.02 -13.10
C THR A 111 31.73 1.32 -11.77
N LEU A 112 32.49 1.62 -10.71
CA LEU A 112 31.90 2.06 -9.44
C LEU A 112 31.09 3.36 -9.61
N ARG A 113 31.57 4.32 -10.41
CA ARG A 113 30.83 5.55 -10.73
C ARG A 113 29.47 5.25 -11.35
N GLN A 114 29.41 4.31 -12.29
CA GLN A 114 28.16 3.91 -12.93
C GLN A 114 27.21 3.20 -11.96
N LEU A 115 27.72 2.40 -11.02
CA LEU A 115 26.89 1.74 -10.00
C LEU A 115 26.28 2.76 -9.03
N MET A 116 27.10 3.65 -8.46
CA MET A 116 26.69 4.65 -7.46
C MET A 116 25.82 5.78 -8.04
N ALA A 117 25.89 6.01 -9.35
CA ALA A 117 25.05 6.99 -10.07
C ALA A 117 23.84 6.37 -10.78
N HIS A 118 23.51 5.10 -10.52
CA HIS A 118 22.39 4.38 -11.17
C HIS A 118 22.45 4.37 -12.71
N ARG A 119 23.66 4.23 -13.24
CA ARG A 119 24.00 4.22 -14.67
C ARG A 119 24.64 2.91 -15.12
N SER A 120 24.54 1.86 -14.31
CA SER A 120 25.13 0.55 -14.62
C SER A 120 24.36 -0.22 -15.68
N GLY A 121 23.06 0.05 -15.86
CA GLY A 121 22.17 -0.68 -16.77
C GLY A 121 21.82 -2.11 -16.32
N LEU A 122 22.12 -2.46 -15.06
CA LEU A 122 21.75 -3.73 -14.46
C LEU A 122 20.24 -3.83 -14.21
N VAL A 123 19.77 -5.06 -13.94
CA VAL A 123 18.43 -5.31 -13.37
C VAL A 123 18.21 -4.51 -12.09
N ARG A 124 16.96 -4.18 -11.76
CA ARG A 124 16.66 -3.44 -10.52
C ARG A 124 17.07 -4.25 -9.28
N GLU A 125 16.58 -5.48 -9.17
CA GLU A 125 16.78 -6.36 -8.01
C GLU A 125 17.65 -7.58 -8.37
N PRO A 126 18.49 -8.09 -7.46
CA PRO A 126 19.22 -9.32 -7.68
C PRO A 126 18.30 -10.56 -7.62
N PRO A 127 18.51 -11.60 -8.44
CA PRO A 127 17.69 -12.82 -8.35
C PRO A 127 17.70 -13.49 -6.97
N VAL A 128 18.82 -13.38 -6.24
CA VAL A 128 19.00 -13.87 -4.86
C VAL A 128 19.15 -12.68 -3.90
N GLY A 129 18.50 -12.73 -2.73
CA GLY A 129 18.59 -11.69 -1.70
C GLY A 129 17.90 -10.38 -2.06
N ASN A 130 16.99 -10.39 -3.04
CA ASN A 130 16.11 -9.27 -3.33
C ASN A 130 15.17 -8.96 -2.16
N TYR A 131 14.41 -7.89 -2.34
CA TYR A 131 13.35 -7.41 -1.47
C TYR A 131 12.25 -8.44 -1.13
N PHE A 132 12.28 -9.69 -1.61
CA PHE A 132 11.28 -10.71 -1.30
C PHE A 132 11.88 -12.01 -0.79
N ASP A 133 13.19 -12.04 -0.62
CA ASP A 133 13.92 -13.25 -0.26
C ASP A 133 14.14 -13.30 1.26
N PRO A 134 13.41 -14.14 2.02
CA PRO A 134 13.56 -14.25 3.46
C PRO A 134 14.79 -15.07 3.90
N THR A 135 15.64 -15.52 2.96
CA THR A 135 16.75 -16.43 3.28
C THR A 135 18.02 -15.73 3.78
N GLU A 136 18.03 -14.39 3.80
CA GLU A 136 19.15 -13.56 4.29
C GLU A 136 20.53 -13.99 3.71
N PRO A 137 20.68 -14.12 2.38
CA PRO A 137 21.91 -14.59 1.77
C PRO A 137 23.06 -13.59 1.99
N THR A 138 24.29 -14.10 1.96
CA THR A 138 25.49 -13.25 2.03
C THR A 138 25.57 -12.31 0.82
N ILE A 139 26.20 -11.15 0.98
CA ILE A 139 26.42 -10.18 -0.12
C ILE A 139 27.14 -10.85 -1.30
N GLU A 140 28.05 -11.79 -1.04
CA GLU A 140 28.72 -12.59 -2.06
C GLU A 140 27.74 -13.43 -2.90
N GLN A 141 26.82 -14.16 -2.26
CA GLN A 141 25.80 -14.95 -2.96
C GLN A 141 24.86 -14.07 -3.78
N VAL A 142 24.49 -12.90 -3.24
CA VAL A 142 23.69 -11.91 -3.96
C VAL A 142 24.40 -11.44 -5.22
N VAL A 143 25.66 -11.01 -5.12
CA VAL A 143 26.42 -10.52 -6.28
C VAL A 143 26.74 -11.63 -7.28
N ALA A 144 27.01 -12.85 -6.81
CA ALA A 144 27.20 -14.00 -7.70
C ALA A 144 25.95 -14.28 -8.56
N SER A 145 24.75 -14.07 -8.02
CA SER A 145 23.50 -14.24 -8.78
C SER A 145 23.33 -13.27 -9.94
N LEU A 146 24.12 -12.19 -9.99
CA LEU A 146 24.06 -11.20 -11.08
C LEU A 146 24.79 -11.63 -12.34
N HIS A 147 25.67 -12.62 -12.27
CA HIS A 147 26.47 -13.09 -13.41
C HIS A 147 25.58 -13.43 -14.62
N ASP A 148 24.50 -14.19 -14.39
CA ASP A 148 23.60 -14.68 -15.44
C ASP A 148 22.44 -13.73 -15.75
N THR A 149 22.41 -12.55 -15.13
CA THR A 149 21.34 -11.57 -15.39
C THR A 149 21.56 -10.84 -16.72
N PRO A 150 20.49 -10.44 -17.43
CA PRO A 150 20.61 -9.61 -18.61
C PRO A 150 21.19 -8.23 -18.27
N GLN A 151 21.97 -7.68 -19.20
CA GLN A 151 22.30 -6.26 -19.21
C GLN A 151 21.09 -5.52 -19.80
N VAL A 152 20.28 -4.86 -18.96
CA VAL A 152 19.01 -4.23 -19.39
C VAL A 152 19.28 -3.04 -20.31
N LEU A 153 20.31 -2.25 -19.98
CA LEU A 153 20.73 -1.07 -20.74
C LEU A 153 22.25 -1.07 -20.89
N GLU A 154 22.76 -0.46 -21.96
CA GLU A 154 24.20 -0.23 -22.10
C GLU A 154 24.71 0.65 -20.93
N PRO A 155 25.83 0.30 -20.26
CA PRO A 155 26.37 1.09 -19.16
C PRO A 155 26.60 2.56 -19.56
N GLY A 156 26.16 3.49 -18.72
CA GLY A 156 26.23 4.93 -18.94
C GLY A 156 25.09 5.51 -19.79
N SER A 157 24.36 4.70 -20.56
CA SER A 157 23.43 5.20 -21.58
C SER A 157 22.18 5.90 -21.04
N LYS A 158 21.62 5.41 -19.93
CA LYS A 158 20.39 5.94 -19.32
C LYS A 158 20.37 5.61 -17.83
N THR A 159 19.82 6.51 -17.02
CA THR A 159 19.61 6.27 -15.60
C THR A 159 18.58 5.18 -15.39
N LYS A 160 18.95 4.15 -14.62
CA LYS A 160 18.09 3.06 -14.18
C LYS A 160 18.43 2.70 -12.74
N TYR A 161 17.47 2.91 -11.86
CA TYR A 161 17.62 2.59 -10.45
C TYR A 161 17.91 1.09 -10.25
N SER A 162 18.92 0.75 -9.45
CA SER A 162 19.34 -0.63 -9.26
C SER A 162 19.87 -0.86 -7.84
N ASN A 163 19.13 -1.67 -7.08
CA ASN A 163 19.58 -2.21 -5.81
C ASN A 163 20.67 -3.26 -6.02
N ALA A 164 20.57 -4.08 -7.09
CA ALA A 164 21.63 -4.99 -7.52
C ALA A 164 22.97 -4.26 -7.74
N GLY A 165 22.92 -3.06 -8.32
CA GLY A 165 24.09 -2.20 -8.47
C GLY A 165 24.73 -1.85 -7.13
N LEU A 166 23.94 -1.40 -6.15
CA LEU A 166 24.45 -1.07 -4.82
C LEU A 166 24.91 -2.28 -4.01
N MET A 167 24.31 -3.46 -4.19
CA MET A 167 24.84 -4.70 -3.61
C MET A 167 26.25 -5.00 -4.13
N THR A 168 26.50 -4.71 -5.40
CA THR A 168 27.84 -4.83 -6.00
C THR A 168 28.83 -3.83 -5.38
N VAL A 169 28.40 -2.59 -5.13
CA VAL A 169 29.21 -1.57 -4.43
C VAL A 169 29.57 -2.04 -3.02
N GLY A 170 28.59 -2.55 -2.26
CA GLY A 170 28.83 -3.11 -0.93
C GLY A 170 29.78 -4.31 -0.94
N ARG A 171 29.73 -5.16 -1.96
CA ARG A 171 30.71 -6.26 -2.10
C ARG A 171 32.13 -5.76 -2.34
N VAL A 172 32.30 -4.67 -3.09
CA VAL A 172 33.62 -4.03 -3.24
C VAL A 172 34.12 -3.49 -1.89
N VAL A 173 33.24 -2.91 -1.06
CA VAL A 173 33.58 -2.50 0.31
C VAL A 173 34.09 -3.69 1.12
N GLU A 174 33.41 -4.84 1.12
CA GLU A 174 33.88 -6.05 1.83
C GLU A 174 35.28 -6.50 1.40
N VAL A 175 35.51 -6.53 0.09
CA VAL A 175 36.79 -6.98 -0.48
C VAL A 175 37.93 -6.03 -0.13
N LEU A 176 37.72 -4.71 -0.26
CA LEU A 176 38.73 -3.71 0.04
C LEU A 176 38.98 -3.59 1.55
N ALA A 177 37.93 -3.68 2.37
CA ALA A 177 38.03 -3.61 3.83
C ALA A 177 38.62 -4.89 4.46
N ARG A 178 38.52 -6.04 3.75
CA ARG A 178 38.88 -7.38 4.25
C ARG A 178 38.17 -7.75 5.56
N LYS A 179 36.92 -7.31 5.71
CA LYS A 179 36.02 -7.60 6.83
C LYS A 179 34.57 -7.54 6.35
N PRO A 180 33.61 -8.11 7.10
CA PRO A 180 32.20 -8.03 6.75
C PRO A 180 31.73 -6.58 6.57
N PHE A 181 30.81 -6.36 5.63
CA PHE A 181 30.33 -5.02 5.25
C PHE A 181 29.86 -4.22 6.48
N HIS A 182 28.92 -4.76 7.25
CA HIS A 182 28.35 -4.09 8.42
C HIS A 182 29.41 -3.75 9.49
N GLU A 183 30.47 -4.54 9.66
CA GLU A 183 31.56 -4.21 10.60
C GLU A 183 32.39 -3.01 10.10
N HIS A 184 32.68 -2.94 8.81
CA HIS A 184 33.35 -1.78 8.22
C HIS A 184 32.47 -0.54 8.34
N MET A 185 31.18 -0.65 8.00
CA MET A 185 30.22 0.46 8.12
C MET A 185 30.10 0.97 9.55
N GLN A 186 30.02 0.07 10.53
CA GLN A 186 29.92 0.44 11.94
C GLN A 186 31.14 1.23 12.42
N THR A 187 32.33 0.85 11.98
CA THR A 187 33.60 1.40 12.49
C THR A 187 34.06 2.65 11.72
N GLU A 188 34.07 2.60 10.40
CA GLU A 188 34.70 3.62 9.56
C GLU A 188 33.74 4.69 9.05
N VAL A 189 32.43 4.43 9.09
CA VAL A 189 31.41 5.39 8.64
C VAL A 189 30.53 5.83 9.81
N LEU A 190 29.69 4.95 10.35
CA LEU A 190 28.72 5.28 11.41
C LEU A 190 29.44 5.75 12.68
N GLY A 191 30.46 5.02 13.13
CA GLY A 191 31.26 5.37 14.31
C GLY A 191 31.96 6.72 14.19
N ARG A 192 32.49 7.06 13.00
CA ARG A 192 33.13 8.37 12.75
C ARG A 192 32.14 9.52 12.73
N LEU A 193 30.93 9.30 12.21
CA LEU A 193 29.82 10.25 12.29
C LEU A 193 29.25 10.36 13.72
N GLY A 194 29.62 9.45 14.63
CA GLY A 194 29.09 9.38 15.98
C GLY A 194 27.69 8.75 16.07
N MET A 195 27.28 7.98 15.05
CA MET A 195 25.98 7.32 14.95
C MET A 195 25.96 5.98 15.71
N ALA A 196 26.06 6.06 17.05
CA ALA A 196 26.16 4.88 17.91
C ALA A 196 24.88 4.03 17.97
N ASP A 197 23.72 4.63 17.66
CA ASP A 197 22.41 4.00 17.72
C ASP A 197 21.92 3.51 16.37
N SER A 198 22.83 3.45 15.40
CA SER A 198 22.57 2.94 14.06
C SER A 198 23.32 1.64 13.79
N SER A 199 22.76 0.79 12.93
CA SER A 199 23.38 -0.45 12.44
C SER A 199 22.79 -0.89 11.10
N PHE A 200 23.58 -1.51 10.25
CA PHE A 200 23.12 -2.13 8.99
C PHE A 200 22.41 -3.48 9.19
N ARG A 201 22.24 -3.92 10.43
CA ARG A 201 21.53 -5.15 10.81
C ARG A 201 20.55 -4.88 11.93
N ARG A 202 19.54 -5.75 12.04
CA ARG A 202 18.57 -5.72 13.13
C ARG A 202 19.15 -6.27 14.44
N GLU A 203 19.99 -5.47 15.11
CA GLU A 203 20.62 -5.85 16.37
C GLU A 203 19.63 -5.88 17.56
N GLU A 204 19.81 -6.83 18.48
CA GLU A 204 18.96 -6.99 19.68
C GLU A 204 18.84 -5.71 20.52
N ARG A 205 19.92 -4.90 20.59
CA ARG A 205 19.92 -3.62 21.32
C ARG A 205 18.99 -2.56 20.71
N LEU A 206 18.69 -2.66 19.42
CA LEU A 206 17.85 -1.70 18.70
C LEU A 206 16.38 -2.12 18.75
N VAL A 207 16.10 -3.42 18.79
CA VAL A 207 14.74 -4.00 18.71
C VAL A 207 13.71 -3.32 19.64
N PRO A 208 14.01 -3.00 20.92
CA PRO A 208 13.03 -2.34 21.79
C PRO A 208 12.61 -0.93 21.35
N ARG A 209 13.42 -0.26 20.51
CA ARG A 209 13.13 1.07 19.96
C ARG A 209 12.57 1.02 18.54
N ILE A 210 12.42 -0.15 17.93
CA ILE A 210 11.82 -0.28 16.60
C ILE A 210 10.29 -0.31 16.78
N PRO A 211 9.53 0.68 16.26
CA PRO A 211 8.08 0.69 16.37
C PRO A 211 7.44 -0.43 15.54
N MET A 212 6.17 -0.73 15.82
CA MET A 212 5.37 -1.61 14.96
C MET A 212 5.28 -1.00 13.56
N ALA A 213 5.77 -1.73 12.56
CA ALA A 213 5.79 -1.32 11.17
C ALA A 213 4.70 -2.05 10.40
N LEU A 214 3.90 -1.30 9.64
CA LEU A 214 2.79 -1.84 8.87
C LEU A 214 3.05 -1.74 7.37
N MET A 215 2.77 -2.83 6.67
CA MET A 215 2.66 -2.87 5.22
C MET A 215 1.19 -2.90 4.80
N TRP A 216 0.93 -2.58 3.55
CA TRP A 216 -0.42 -2.60 3.01
C TRP A 216 -0.45 -2.93 1.51
N SER A 217 -1.61 -3.37 1.02
CA SER A 217 -1.79 -3.76 -0.39
C SER A 217 -2.81 -2.90 -1.13
N TYR A 218 -2.82 -3.04 -2.46
CA TYR A 218 -3.64 -2.24 -3.38
C TYR A 218 -5.15 -2.29 -3.06
N ASP A 219 -5.63 -3.39 -2.48
CA ASP A 219 -7.00 -3.58 -1.97
C ASP A 219 -7.25 -3.00 -0.57
N GLY A 220 -6.29 -2.30 0.01
CA GLY A 220 -6.42 -1.63 1.31
C GLY A 220 -6.18 -2.52 2.54
N ARG A 221 -5.81 -3.80 2.37
CA ARG A 221 -5.44 -4.65 3.50
C ARG A 221 -4.15 -4.18 4.14
N GLU A 222 -4.04 -4.39 5.45
CA GLU A 222 -2.87 -4.01 6.24
C GLU A 222 -2.33 -5.24 7.00
N PHE A 223 -1.01 -5.34 7.11
CA PHE A 223 -0.36 -6.46 7.78
C PHE A 223 1.01 -6.04 8.36
N PRO A 224 1.49 -6.69 9.43
CA PRO A 224 2.81 -6.40 9.99
C PRO A 224 3.93 -6.62 8.96
N ALA A 225 4.90 -5.72 8.97
CA ALA A 225 6.07 -5.85 8.11
C ALA A 225 6.97 -7.04 8.51
N PRO A 226 7.59 -7.74 7.56
CA PRO A 226 8.60 -8.75 7.86
C PRO A 226 9.83 -8.15 8.57
N THR A 227 10.48 -8.96 9.42
CA THR A 227 11.59 -8.49 10.28
C THR A 227 12.98 -8.97 9.88
N PHE A 228 13.11 -9.75 8.82
CA PHE A 228 14.41 -10.26 8.34
C PHE A 228 15.20 -9.15 7.62
N ASP A 229 16.53 -9.28 7.61
CA ASP A 229 17.48 -8.40 6.95
C ASP A 229 17.43 -8.59 5.40
N VAL A 230 17.45 -7.49 4.64
CA VAL A 230 17.47 -7.51 3.16
C VAL A 230 18.41 -6.45 2.63
N LEU A 231 19.11 -6.78 1.55
CA LEU A 231 19.90 -5.84 0.75
C LEU A 231 20.76 -4.88 1.62
N GLU A 232 21.60 -5.43 2.52
CA GLU A 232 22.38 -4.67 3.51
C GLU A 232 22.92 -3.31 2.97
N PRO A 233 23.80 -3.29 1.95
CA PRO A 233 24.32 -2.06 1.34
C PRO A 233 23.30 -1.10 0.73
N ALA A 234 22.15 -1.59 0.27
CA ALA A 234 21.21 -0.81 -0.50
C ALA A 234 20.04 -0.27 0.34
N GLY A 235 19.67 -0.92 1.44
CA GLY A 235 18.40 -0.61 2.10
C GLY A 235 18.25 -0.95 3.58
N ASN A 236 19.30 -1.43 4.26
CA ASN A 236 19.14 -2.07 5.57
C ASN A 236 19.63 -1.29 6.80
N LEU A 237 19.92 0.01 6.68
CA LEU A 237 20.32 0.79 7.83
C LEU A 237 19.12 1.00 8.78
N TYR A 238 19.27 0.55 10.02
CA TYR A 238 18.42 0.89 11.15
C TYR A 238 19.03 2.12 11.83
N SER A 239 18.27 3.19 12.00
CA SER A 239 18.77 4.45 12.56
C SER A 239 17.65 5.31 13.15
N PRO A 240 17.85 5.93 14.32
CA PRO A 240 16.98 7.01 14.78
C PRO A 240 17.26 8.31 14.00
N MET A 241 16.27 9.22 13.94
CA MET A 241 16.44 10.47 13.19
C MET A 241 17.50 11.39 13.80
N THR A 242 17.77 11.27 15.09
CA THR A 242 18.86 11.94 15.81
C THR A 242 20.25 11.51 15.33
N ASP A 243 20.41 10.27 14.88
CA ASP A 243 21.64 9.79 14.23
C ASP A 243 21.70 10.25 12.76
N GLN A 244 20.58 10.21 12.03
CA GLN A 244 20.52 10.76 10.66
C GLN A 244 20.92 12.24 10.62
N ALA A 245 20.58 13.01 11.66
CA ALA A 245 21.02 14.40 11.82
C ALA A 245 22.55 14.57 11.83
N LYS A 246 23.32 13.56 12.23
CA LYS A 246 24.80 13.62 12.24
C LYS A 246 25.37 13.59 10.81
N LEU A 247 24.71 12.90 9.88
CA LEU A 247 25.07 13.01 8.47
C LEU A 247 24.73 14.40 7.92
N LEU A 248 23.60 15.00 8.30
CA LEU A 248 23.28 16.40 7.94
C LEU A 248 24.35 17.38 8.45
N GLN A 249 24.78 17.23 9.70
CA GLN A 249 25.88 18.04 10.25
C GLN A 249 27.19 17.86 9.47
N ALA A 250 27.52 16.61 9.09
CA ALA A 250 28.70 16.31 8.26
C ALA A 250 28.61 16.96 6.87
N ILE A 251 27.43 16.95 6.24
CA ILE A 251 27.17 17.67 4.98
C ILE A 251 27.50 19.16 5.15
N PHE A 252 27.08 19.78 6.26
CA PHE A 252 27.32 21.20 6.53
C PHE A 252 28.75 21.52 7.03
N ARG A 253 29.58 20.49 7.21
CA ARG A 253 31.04 20.54 7.42
C ARG A 253 31.82 20.00 6.22
N ASP A 254 31.25 20.06 5.02
CA ASP A 254 31.88 19.63 3.78
C ASP A 254 32.41 18.18 3.85
N GLY A 255 31.66 17.27 4.46
CA GLY A 255 31.97 15.84 4.55
C GLY A 255 32.80 15.41 5.75
N ALA A 256 33.30 16.34 6.58
CA ALA A 256 34.01 15.97 7.80
C ALA A 256 33.06 15.32 8.83
N PRO A 257 33.50 14.29 9.59
CA PRO A 257 34.86 13.76 9.67
C PRO A 257 35.13 12.53 8.78
N VAL A 258 34.22 12.19 7.85
CA VAL A 258 34.31 10.93 7.08
C VAL A 258 35.08 11.06 5.78
N LEU A 259 35.07 12.24 5.14
CA LEU A 259 35.73 12.52 3.87
C LEU A 259 36.39 13.91 3.89
N GLN A 260 37.38 14.13 3.02
CA GLN A 260 37.88 15.47 2.73
C GLN A 260 36.88 16.28 1.91
N PRO A 261 36.89 17.62 2.02
CA PRO A 261 35.97 18.50 1.29
C PRO A 261 35.93 18.28 -0.22
N ALA A 262 37.08 18.05 -0.86
CA ALA A 262 37.13 17.82 -2.31
C ALA A 262 36.46 16.50 -2.73
N THR A 263 36.70 15.44 -1.97
CA THR A 263 36.09 14.12 -2.19
C THR A 263 34.58 14.17 -1.99
N PHE A 264 34.14 14.85 -0.93
CA PHE A 264 32.72 15.02 -0.63
C PHE A 264 32.01 15.89 -1.68
N ALA A 265 32.63 16.98 -2.13
CA ALA A 265 32.09 17.83 -3.19
C ALA A 265 31.80 17.03 -4.48
N GLN A 266 32.68 16.10 -4.86
CA GLN A 266 32.46 15.22 -6.02
C GLN A 266 31.17 14.40 -5.90
N MET A 267 30.77 13.99 -4.69
CA MET A 267 29.52 13.24 -4.48
C MET A 267 28.27 14.07 -4.78
N LEU A 268 28.37 15.40 -4.70
CA LEU A 268 27.26 16.33 -4.86
C LEU A 268 27.16 16.94 -6.26
N GLU A 269 28.05 16.54 -7.17
CA GLU A 269 28.07 17.01 -8.56
C GLU A 269 27.30 16.05 -9.47
N PRO A 270 26.61 16.56 -10.51
CA PRO A 270 26.08 15.73 -11.59
C PRO A 270 27.16 14.83 -12.20
N GLN A 271 26.92 13.52 -12.20
CA GLN A 271 27.92 12.56 -12.73
C GLN A 271 27.85 12.39 -14.25
N PHE A 272 26.69 12.69 -14.86
CA PHE A 272 26.45 12.54 -16.28
C PHE A 272 25.74 13.79 -16.84
N ALA A 273 26.20 14.31 -17.97
CA ALA A 273 25.75 15.59 -18.52
C ALA A 273 24.29 15.57 -19.02
N ASP A 274 23.79 14.40 -19.43
CA ASP A 274 22.43 14.17 -19.92
C ASP A 274 21.41 13.94 -18.79
N ASP A 275 21.86 13.76 -17.54
CA ASP A 275 20.97 13.65 -16.37
C ASP A 275 21.64 14.23 -15.12
N ALA A 276 21.24 15.43 -14.76
CA ALA A 276 21.75 16.13 -13.59
C ALA A 276 21.04 15.78 -12.28
N ARG A 277 20.19 14.73 -12.26
CA ARG A 277 19.41 14.36 -11.06
C ARG A 277 20.18 13.54 -10.03
N PHE A 278 21.36 13.03 -10.35
CA PHE A 278 22.13 12.16 -9.46
C PHE A 278 23.60 12.57 -9.37
N GLY A 279 24.07 12.61 -8.13
CA GLY A 279 25.47 12.60 -7.76
C GLY A 279 25.97 11.16 -7.53
N LEU A 280 26.91 10.99 -6.60
CA LEU A 280 27.28 9.67 -6.08
C LEU A 280 26.51 9.46 -4.78
N GLY A 281 25.50 8.60 -4.82
CA GLY A 281 24.57 8.35 -3.71
C GLY A 281 23.47 9.39 -3.53
N PHE A 282 23.74 10.68 -3.78
CA PHE A 282 22.74 11.74 -3.58
C PHE A 282 21.86 11.98 -4.81
N ALA A 283 20.55 12.10 -4.58
CA ALA A 283 19.66 12.77 -5.52
C ALA A 283 19.92 14.28 -5.46
N LEU A 284 19.97 14.93 -6.63
CA LEU A 284 20.20 16.35 -6.80
C LEU A 284 18.92 17.00 -7.33
N SER A 285 18.41 17.99 -6.62
CA SER A 285 17.16 18.67 -6.97
C SER A 285 17.19 20.15 -6.55
N GLN A 286 16.03 20.79 -6.63
CA GLN A 286 15.80 22.16 -6.20
C GLN A 286 14.58 22.20 -5.28
N PHE A 287 14.65 23.04 -4.25
CA PHE A 287 13.53 23.34 -3.37
C PHE A 287 13.37 24.87 -3.31
N GLU A 288 12.27 25.38 -3.87
CA GLU A 288 11.97 26.83 -3.89
C GLU A 288 13.14 27.71 -4.40
N GLY A 289 13.82 27.22 -5.45
CA GLY A 289 14.97 27.89 -6.09
C GLY A 289 16.31 27.68 -5.38
N ARG A 290 16.36 26.83 -4.36
CA ARG A 290 17.56 26.48 -3.58
C ARG A 290 18.02 25.08 -3.94
N ARG A 291 19.34 24.90 -4.02
CA ARG A 291 19.91 23.57 -4.24
C ARG A 291 19.51 22.64 -3.09
N MET A 292 18.97 21.48 -3.44
CA MET A 292 18.62 20.43 -2.49
C MET A 292 19.35 19.15 -2.86
N ILE A 293 19.88 18.47 -1.86
CA ILE A 293 20.42 17.12 -1.97
C ILE A 293 19.69 16.21 -1.00
N GLY A 294 19.62 14.92 -1.29
CA GLY A 294 18.99 13.98 -0.38
C GLY A 294 18.78 12.61 -0.94
N HIS A 295 17.98 11.81 -0.24
CA HIS A 295 17.51 10.51 -0.71
C HIS A 295 16.21 10.14 0.02
N GLY A 296 15.28 9.51 -0.70
CA GLY A 296 14.09 8.89 -0.12
C GLY A 296 14.32 7.40 0.17
N GLY A 297 13.70 6.85 1.21
CA GLY A 297 13.81 5.44 1.58
C GLY A 297 12.45 4.79 1.70
N ALA A 298 12.33 3.53 1.26
CA ALA A 298 11.17 2.69 1.55
C ALA A 298 11.65 1.25 1.73
N VAL A 299 11.27 0.62 2.83
CA VAL A 299 11.56 -0.79 3.11
C VAL A 299 10.64 -1.30 4.20
N TYR A 300 9.99 -2.44 3.98
CA TYR A 300 9.17 -3.21 4.91
C TYR A 300 8.57 -2.42 6.07
N GLY A 301 7.44 -1.79 5.80
CA GLY A 301 6.70 -0.99 6.76
C GLY A 301 7.38 0.31 7.19
N PHE A 302 8.40 0.79 6.46
CA PHE A 302 9.03 2.08 6.73
C PHE A 302 9.15 2.94 5.47
N SER A 303 8.97 4.25 5.64
CA SER A 303 9.24 5.28 4.63
C SER A 303 10.04 6.41 5.25
N THR A 304 11.08 6.88 4.56
CA THR A 304 12.00 7.91 5.06
C THR A 304 12.24 8.98 4.00
N GLN A 305 12.36 10.23 4.43
CA GLN A 305 12.91 11.31 3.62
C GLN A 305 14.11 11.93 4.33
N PHE A 306 15.23 12.03 3.63
CA PHE A 306 16.42 12.77 4.04
C PHE A 306 16.65 13.90 3.04
N SER A 307 16.63 15.15 3.50
CA SER A 307 16.77 16.33 2.65
C SER A 307 17.70 17.37 3.29
N ALA A 308 18.58 17.96 2.49
CA ALA A 308 19.48 19.01 2.92
C ALA A 308 19.53 20.16 1.88
N LEU A 309 19.51 21.39 2.37
CA LEU A 309 19.84 22.60 1.64
C LEU A 309 21.28 23.00 2.03
N PRO A 310 22.32 22.48 1.35
CA PRO A 310 23.71 22.64 1.77
C PRO A 310 24.15 24.10 1.85
N ASP A 311 23.69 24.94 0.92
CA ASP A 311 24.07 26.35 0.85
C ASP A 311 23.44 27.18 1.99
N ASP A 312 22.27 26.74 2.48
CA ASP A 312 21.59 27.31 3.63
C ASP A 312 21.99 26.64 4.94
N LYS A 313 22.63 25.47 4.88
CA LYS A 313 22.91 24.61 6.03
C LYS A 313 21.67 24.22 6.83
N LEU A 314 20.59 23.90 6.13
CA LEU A 314 19.33 23.45 6.72
C LEU A 314 19.06 22.00 6.30
N GLY A 315 18.66 21.16 7.25
CA GLY A 315 18.50 19.72 7.02
C GLY A 315 17.30 19.13 7.74
N VAL A 316 16.69 18.12 7.12
CA VAL A 316 15.55 17.37 7.66
C VAL A 316 15.77 15.88 7.43
N ALA A 317 15.60 15.10 8.49
CA ALA A 317 15.43 13.64 8.42
C ALA A 317 14.09 13.29 9.07
N VAL A 318 13.22 12.59 8.34
CA VAL A 318 11.91 12.16 8.83
C VAL A 318 11.62 10.73 8.39
N SER A 319 11.08 9.91 9.29
CA SER A 319 10.74 8.53 9.00
C SER A 319 9.42 8.13 9.63
N ALA A 320 8.64 7.32 8.91
CA ALA A 320 7.33 6.81 9.30
C ALA A 320 7.34 5.27 9.33
N ALA A 321 6.63 4.66 10.27
CA ALA A 321 6.45 3.21 10.42
C ALA A 321 5.30 2.67 9.55
N ARG A 322 5.24 3.13 8.29
CA ARG A 322 4.40 2.58 7.25
C ARG A 322 5.10 2.67 5.88
N ASP A 323 5.08 1.59 5.10
CA ASP A 323 5.70 1.59 3.77
C ASP A 323 4.89 2.38 2.73
N VAL A 324 5.57 2.76 1.65
CA VAL A 324 5.02 3.46 0.49
C VAL A 324 4.19 4.69 0.88
N THR A 325 4.63 5.38 1.93
CA THR A 325 4.15 6.70 2.37
C THR A 325 5.21 7.77 2.11
N ASN A 326 6.07 7.56 1.11
CA ASN A 326 7.15 8.48 0.75
C ASN A 326 6.66 9.90 0.48
N ASP A 327 5.54 10.07 -0.21
CA ASP A 327 4.96 11.39 -0.46
C ASP A 327 4.55 12.09 0.85
N VAL A 328 4.07 11.35 1.85
CA VAL A 328 3.75 11.89 3.17
C VAL A 328 4.99 12.41 3.89
N VAL A 329 6.06 11.61 3.96
CA VAL A 329 7.31 12.04 4.62
C VAL A 329 8.01 13.15 3.82
N SER A 330 7.92 13.17 2.49
CA SER A 330 8.41 14.28 1.67
C SER A 330 7.63 15.57 1.94
N ARG A 331 6.29 15.52 2.02
CA ARG A 331 5.46 16.67 2.35
C ARG A 331 5.77 17.25 3.74
N ILE A 332 6.00 16.38 4.72
CA ILE A 332 6.41 16.79 6.06
C ILE A 332 7.81 17.43 6.02
N ALA A 333 8.76 16.84 5.28
CA ALA A 333 10.10 17.40 5.13
C ALA A 333 10.08 18.78 4.45
N ASP A 334 9.28 18.96 3.41
CA ASP A 334 9.10 20.24 2.71
C ASP A 334 8.52 21.31 3.64
N GLN A 335 7.49 20.96 4.43
CA GLN A 335 6.93 21.87 5.43
C GLN A 335 7.98 22.24 6.49
N ALA A 336 8.78 21.27 6.94
CA ALA A 336 9.83 21.51 7.91
C ALA A 336 10.95 22.42 7.35
N LEU A 337 11.36 22.25 6.10
CA LEU A 337 12.31 23.14 5.43
C LEU A 337 11.77 24.57 5.33
N ARG A 338 10.49 24.76 4.96
CA ARG A 338 9.86 26.09 4.97
C ARG A 338 9.84 26.71 6.36
N THR A 339 9.56 25.91 7.39
CA THR A 339 9.58 26.36 8.79
C THR A 339 10.99 26.80 9.21
N LEU A 340 12.04 26.05 8.86
CA LEU A 340 13.43 26.43 9.13
C LEU A 340 13.82 27.73 8.40
N LEU A 341 13.42 27.87 7.13
CA LEU A 341 13.67 29.09 6.34
C LEU A 341 12.98 30.31 6.95
N ALA A 342 11.69 30.20 7.31
CA ALA A 342 10.93 31.26 7.96
C ALA A 342 11.54 31.64 9.32
N ARG A 343 11.90 30.63 10.13
CA ARG A 343 12.58 30.83 11.41
C ARG A 343 13.87 31.62 11.24
N ARG A 344 14.72 31.25 10.27
CA ARG A 344 15.98 31.95 9.99
C ARG A 344 15.75 33.39 9.51
N ALA A 345 14.68 33.61 8.76
CA ALA A 345 14.29 34.94 8.29
C ALA A 345 13.62 35.81 9.38
N GLY A 346 13.28 35.23 10.54
CA GLY A 346 12.48 35.91 11.57
C GLY A 346 11.02 36.13 11.16
N GLU A 347 10.53 35.33 10.22
CA GLU A 347 9.17 35.37 9.69
C GLU A 347 8.25 34.42 10.47
N ALA A 348 6.94 34.62 10.34
CA ALA A 348 5.96 33.70 10.92
C ALA A 348 6.07 32.31 10.24
N PRO A 349 5.92 31.21 11.00
CA PRO A 349 6.00 29.88 10.41
C PRO A 349 4.89 29.69 9.36
N PRO A 350 5.18 28.93 8.28
CA PRO A 350 4.20 28.64 7.25
C PRO A 350 3.01 27.90 7.86
N LYS A 351 1.79 28.36 7.55
CA LYS A 351 0.57 27.72 8.02
C LYS A 351 0.26 26.47 7.18
N TRP A 352 -0.16 25.42 7.85
CA TRP A 352 -0.77 24.24 7.24
C TRP A 352 -2.29 24.41 7.16
N GLU A 353 -2.87 23.97 6.05
CA GLU A 353 -4.31 23.94 5.81
C GLU A 353 -4.84 22.51 5.97
N ARG A 354 -5.78 22.32 6.91
CA ARG A 354 -6.46 21.04 7.13
C ARG A 354 -7.45 20.78 6.00
N PRO A 355 -7.36 19.64 5.29
CA PRO A 355 -8.33 19.30 4.26
C PRO A 355 -9.68 18.89 4.84
N GLU A 356 -10.71 19.07 4.03
CA GLU A 356 -12.09 18.67 4.32
C GLU A 356 -12.59 17.64 3.27
N PRO A 357 -13.54 16.76 3.63
CA PRO A 357 -14.18 15.88 2.66
C PRO A 357 -14.88 16.68 1.55
N VAL A 358 -14.90 16.14 0.34
CA VAL A 358 -15.74 16.67 -0.76
C VAL A 358 -17.20 16.55 -0.36
N ASP A 359 -18.04 17.57 -0.60
CA ASP A 359 -19.46 17.55 -0.20
C ASP A 359 -20.27 16.44 -0.89
N GLU A 360 -21.26 15.87 -0.19
CA GLU A 360 -22.04 14.70 -0.65
C GLU A 360 -22.67 14.89 -2.04
N ALA A 361 -23.21 16.08 -2.33
CA ALA A 361 -23.83 16.37 -3.62
C ALA A 361 -22.80 16.33 -4.76
N THR A 362 -21.60 16.87 -4.51
CA THR A 362 -20.48 16.76 -5.44
C THR A 362 -19.99 15.32 -5.57
N ARG A 363 -19.81 14.57 -4.49
CA ARG A 363 -19.37 13.17 -4.57
C ARG A 363 -20.29 12.33 -5.44
N LYS A 364 -21.60 12.33 -5.13
CA LYS A 364 -22.62 11.59 -5.89
C LYS A 364 -22.67 12.00 -7.36
N ARG A 365 -22.50 13.30 -7.65
CA ARG A 365 -22.45 13.80 -9.03
C ARG A 365 -21.20 13.30 -9.76
N MET A 366 -20.06 13.20 -9.08
CA MET A 366 -18.78 12.90 -9.70
C MET A 366 -18.47 11.40 -9.84
N VAL A 367 -19.14 10.51 -9.13
CA VAL A 367 -18.97 9.06 -9.32
C VAL A 367 -19.19 8.67 -10.79
N GLY A 368 -18.31 7.85 -11.34
CA GLY A 368 -18.41 7.34 -12.71
C GLY A 368 -17.07 7.11 -13.40
N LYS A 369 -17.15 6.69 -14.67
CA LYS A 369 -15.99 6.44 -15.54
C LYS A 369 -15.64 7.66 -16.38
N TYR A 370 -14.35 7.94 -16.47
CA TYR A 370 -13.82 9.05 -17.25
C TYR A 370 -12.65 8.58 -18.12
N GLU A 371 -12.52 9.15 -19.31
CA GLU A 371 -11.47 8.82 -20.27
C GLU A 371 -10.78 10.09 -20.76
N GLY A 372 -9.45 10.02 -20.90
CA GLY A 372 -8.60 11.11 -21.35
C GLY A 372 -7.32 10.59 -22.00
N GLU A 373 -6.42 11.51 -22.35
CA GLU A 373 -5.18 11.17 -23.07
C GLU A 373 -4.27 10.20 -22.30
N LYS A 374 -4.31 10.24 -20.97
CA LYS A 374 -3.54 9.37 -20.08
C LYS A 374 -4.25 8.05 -19.72
N GLY A 375 -5.39 7.76 -20.35
CA GLY A 375 -6.15 6.54 -20.17
C GLY A 375 -7.49 6.74 -19.45
N VAL A 376 -7.92 5.70 -18.73
CA VAL A 376 -9.21 5.63 -18.06
C VAL A 376 -9.00 5.78 -16.55
N ILE A 377 -9.80 6.64 -15.93
CA ILE A 377 -9.93 6.71 -14.48
C ILE A 377 -11.39 6.47 -14.08
N ARG A 378 -11.60 6.10 -12.83
CA ARG A 378 -12.94 6.04 -12.24
C ARG A 378 -12.96 6.78 -10.93
N LEU A 379 -13.98 7.61 -10.75
CA LEU A 379 -14.27 8.25 -9.48
C LEU A 379 -15.27 7.38 -8.73
N LEU A 380 -14.95 7.10 -7.48
CA LEU A 380 -15.71 6.23 -6.58
C LEU A 380 -15.99 6.98 -5.29
N GLU A 381 -17.15 6.73 -4.68
CA GLU A 381 -17.44 7.13 -3.30
C GLU A 381 -17.24 5.92 -2.40
N ARG A 382 -16.36 6.05 -1.40
CA ARG A 382 -16.10 5.01 -0.39
C ARG A 382 -16.04 5.66 0.98
N ASP A 383 -16.82 5.16 1.93
CA ASP A 383 -16.87 5.66 3.31
C ASP A 383 -17.11 7.19 3.43
N GLY A 384 -17.89 7.75 2.49
CA GLY A 384 -18.18 9.19 2.44
C GLY A 384 -17.03 10.04 1.88
N GLU A 385 -16.00 9.44 1.31
CA GLU A 385 -14.89 10.11 0.64
C GLU A 385 -14.95 9.90 -0.87
N LEU A 386 -14.54 10.93 -1.62
CA LEU A 386 -14.37 10.83 -3.07
C LEU A 386 -12.93 10.43 -3.36
N ALA A 387 -12.75 9.41 -4.18
CA ALA A 387 -11.43 8.99 -4.62
C ALA A 387 -11.45 8.58 -6.07
N TYR A 388 -10.28 8.42 -6.68
CA TYR A 388 -10.16 7.88 -8.03
C TYR A 388 -9.19 6.71 -8.12
N GLU A 389 -9.48 5.79 -9.04
CA GLU A 389 -8.65 4.67 -9.45
C GLU A 389 -8.30 4.78 -10.94
N GLY A 390 -7.47 3.84 -11.44
CA GLY A 390 -7.01 3.83 -12.84
C GLY A 390 -5.58 4.38 -13.01
N THR A 391 -4.90 4.66 -11.91
CA THR A 391 -3.48 5.01 -11.91
C THR A 391 -2.60 3.76 -11.73
N PRO A 392 -1.26 3.89 -11.83
CA PRO A 392 -0.35 2.83 -11.39
C PRO A 392 -0.37 2.56 -9.88
N TYR A 393 -1.10 3.37 -9.11
CA TYR A 393 -1.21 3.29 -7.66
C TYR A 393 -2.63 2.91 -7.25
N ALA A 394 -2.78 2.54 -5.98
CA ALA A 394 -4.07 2.28 -5.35
C ALA A 394 -5.01 3.51 -5.39
N LEU A 395 -6.18 3.37 -4.76
CA LEU A 395 -7.18 4.43 -4.63
C LEU A 395 -6.57 5.75 -4.11
N VAL A 396 -6.78 6.86 -4.83
CA VAL A 396 -6.26 8.18 -4.45
C VAL A 396 -7.40 9.09 -4.01
N GLN A 397 -7.43 9.45 -2.72
CA GLN A 397 -8.45 10.36 -2.19
C GLN A 397 -8.36 11.77 -2.80
N ILE A 398 -9.51 12.41 -3.00
CA ILE A 398 -9.67 13.80 -3.40
C ILE A 398 -10.30 14.54 -2.22
N ARG A 399 -9.67 15.62 -1.78
CA ARG A 399 -10.17 16.46 -0.67
C ARG A 399 -10.22 17.92 -1.03
N ARG A 400 -11.04 18.67 -0.29
CA ARG A 400 -11.15 20.12 -0.40
C ARG A 400 -10.08 20.79 0.46
N PHE A 401 -9.39 21.76 -0.11
CA PHE A 401 -8.44 22.66 0.52
C PHE A 401 -8.90 24.09 0.22
N GLY A 402 -9.68 24.68 1.13
CA GLY A 402 -10.30 25.99 0.93
C GLY A 402 -11.29 25.94 -0.23
N ASP A 403 -11.01 26.72 -1.28
CA ASP A 403 -11.82 26.76 -2.51
C ASP A 403 -11.35 25.78 -3.60
N ASP A 404 -10.23 25.08 -3.39
CA ASP A 404 -9.64 24.14 -4.36
C ASP A 404 -9.85 22.67 -3.94
N TYR A 405 -9.77 21.75 -4.90
CA TYR A 405 -9.65 20.32 -4.62
C TYR A 405 -8.23 19.84 -4.93
N ARG A 406 -7.72 18.90 -4.14
CA ARG A 406 -6.40 18.27 -4.36
C ARG A 406 -6.45 16.79 -4.00
N THR A 407 -5.51 16.03 -4.54
CA THR A 407 -5.26 14.67 -4.09
C THR A 407 -4.70 14.67 -2.67
N ASP A 408 -5.06 13.68 -1.88
CA ASP A 408 -4.56 13.51 -0.51
C ASP A 408 -4.53 12.02 -0.14
N GLY A 409 -3.80 11.22 -0.92
CA GLY A 409 -3.62 9.79 -0.68
C GLY A 409 -2.33 9.45 0.05
N ARG A 410 -2.12 8.14 0.31
CA ARG A 410 -0.88 7.61 0.93
C ARG A 410 0.34 7.71 0.00
N LEU A 411 0.15 7.50 -1.31
CA LEU A 411 1.23 7.54 -2.31
C LEU A 411 1.33 8.88 -3.05
N THR A 412 0.22 9.61 -3.15
CA THR A 412 0.16 10.83 -3.96
C THR A 412 -0.75 11.86 -3.28
N SER A 413 -0.20 13.04 -3.01
CA SER A 413 -0.93 14.17 -2.45
C SER A 413 -0.58 15.49 -3.15
N GLY A 414 -1.38 16.52 -2.91
CA GLY A 414 -1.14 17.87 -3.38
C GLY A 414 -1.41 18.15 -4.86
N THR A 415 -1.72 17.14 -5.68
CA THR A 415 -2.04 17.35 -7.10
C THR A 415 -3.39 18.06 -7.21
N LYS A 416 -3.44 19.20 -7.89
CA LYS A 416 -4.68 19.97 -8.07
C LYS A 416 -5.71 19.15 -8.85
N VAL A 417 -6.97 19.22 -8.39
CA VAL A 417 -8.12 18.59 -9.03
C VAL A 417 -9.17 19.65 -9.35
N GLU A 418 -9.69 19.63 -10.58
CA GLU A 418 -10.85 20.45 -10.98
C GLU A 418 -12.03 19.52 -11.27
N LEU A 419 -13.10 19.62 -10.49
CA LEU A 419 -14.32 18.83 -10.64
C LEU A 419 -15.37 19.63 -11.44
N ARG A 420 -15.78 19.13 -12.61
CA ARG A 420 -16.82 19.72 -13.47
C ARG A 420 -17.93 18.69 -13.71
N ALA A 421 -19.09 19.12 -14.24
CA ALA A 421 -20.26 18.24 -14.37
C ALA A 421 -19.98 16.95 -15.18
N ASP A 422 -19.27 17.08 -16.30
CA ASP A 422 -18.98 16.02 -17.26
C ASP A 422 -17.47 15.78 -17.47
N ALA A 423 -16.62 16.40 -16.65
CA ALA A 423 -15.17 16.27 -16.76
C ALA A 423 -14.46 16.41 -15.41
N VAL A 424 -13.28 15.84 -15.32
CA VAL A 424 -12.36 16.03 -14.19
C VAL A 424 -10.97 16.30 -14.75
N LYS A 425 -10.27 17.27 -14.16
CA LYS A 425 -8.86 17.55 -14.47
C LYS A 425 -8.00 17.23 -13.25
N ILE A 426 -6.97 16.42 -13.41
CA ILE A 426 -6.02 16.03 -12.37
C ILE A 426 -4.62 16.44 -12.82
N GLY A 427 -4.05 17.44 -12.15
CA GLY A 427 -2.85 18.13 -12.63
C GLY A 427 -3.12 18.70 -14.04
N ASP A 428 -2.31 18.28 -15.01
CA ASP A 428 -2.47 18.70 -16.41
C ASP A 428 -3.36 17.75 -17.24
N ALA A 429 -3.77 16.61 -16.70
CA ALA A 429 -4.55 15.62 -17.44
C ALA A 429 -6.04 15.87 -17.29
N GLU A 430 -6.74 16.02 -18.42
CA GLU A 430 -8.19 16.16 -18.47
C GLU A 430 -8.86 14.86 -18.91
N TYR A 431 -9.93 14.49 -18.22
CA TYR A 431 -10.73 13.30 -18.49
C TYR A 431 -12.20 13.69 -18.62
N ARG A 432 -12.88 13.13 -19.61
CA ARG A 432 -14.32 13.35 -19.86
C ARG A 432 -15.11 12.14 -19.46
N ARG A 433 -16.31 12.36 -18.91
CA ARG A 433 -17.21 11.29 -18.51
C ARG A 433 -17.60 10.48 -19.73
N VAL A 434 -17.54 9.16 -19.59
CA VAL A 434 -17.96 8.20 -20.60
C VAL A 434 -18.97 7.22 -20.01
N GLU A 435 -19.65 6.47 -20.87
CA GLU A 435 -20.55 5.40 -20.43
C GLU A 435 -19.77 4.33 -19.66
N ASP A 436 -20.29 3.94 -18.50
CA ASP A 436 -19.66 2.95 -17.63
C ASP A 436 -20.25 1.55 -17.86
N ALA A 437 -20.15 1.08 -19.10
CA ALA A 437 -20.61 -0.23 -19.51
C ALA A 437 -19.76 -1.37 -18.92
N ILE A 438 -20.33 -2.56 -18.77
CA ILE A 438 -19.57 -3.74 -18.33
C ILE A 438 -18.55 -4.12 -19.41
N PRO A 439 -17.24 -4.19 -19.08
CA PRO A 439 -16.19 -4.53 -20.04
C PRO A 439 -16.40 -5.91 -20.71
N PRO A 440 -15.89 -6.08 -21.94
CA PRO A 440 -15.89 -7.39 -22.60
C PRO A 440 -14.94 -8.36 -21.91
N ASP A 441 -15.04 -9.64 -22.28
CA ASP A 441 -14.05 -10.64 -21.89
C ASP A 441 -12.67 -10.35 -22.51
N PRO A 442 -11.57 -10.67 -21.80
CA PRO A 442 -10.23 -10.58 -22.35
C PRO A 442 -10.00 -11.61 -23.47
N PRO A 443 -8.97 -11.42 -24.31
CA PRO A 443 -8.50 -12.45 -25.23
C PRO A 443 -8.28 -13.79 -24.53
N GLN A 444 -8.71 -14.90 -25.15
CA GLN A 444 -8.62 -16.24 -24.56
C GLN A 444 -7.17 -16.61 -24.18
N ALA A 445 -6.18 -16.16 -24.96
CA ALA A 445 -4.77 -16.40 -24.69
C ALA A 445 -4.31 -15.81 -23.34
N TRP A 446 -4.91 -14.70 -22.90
CA TRP A 446 -4.55 -14.03 -21.64
C TRP A 446 -5.10 -14.75 -20.42
N ARG A 447 -6.22 -15.49 -20.55
CA ARG A 447 -6.83 -16.22 -19.42
C ARG A 447 -5.86 -17.20 -18.75
N ALA A 448 -4.94 -17.78 -19.52
CA ALA A 448 -3.90 -18.67 -18.96
C ALA A 448 -2.79 -17.93 -18.19
N LEU A 449 -2.60 -16.64 -18.48
CA LEU A 449 -1.60 -15.78 -17.84
C LEU A 449 -2.17 -15.10 -16.58
N ILE A 450 -3.45 -14.75 -16.59
CA ILE A 450 -4.15 -14.12 -15.45
C ILE A 450 -4.13 -15.07 -14.24
N GLY A 451 -3.79 -14.53 -13.09
CA GLY A 451 -3.70 -15.26 -11.83
C GLY A 451 -2.67 -14.69 -10.88
N GLU A 452 -2.40 -15.45 -9.83
CA GLU A 452 -1.44 -15.12 -8.79
C GLU A 452 -0.15 -15.90 -8.97
N TYR A 453 0.97 -15.25 -8.66
CA TYR A 453 2.33 -15.81 -8.73
C TYR A 453 3.12 -15.41 -7.48
N GLY A 454 4.11 -16.22 -7.10
CA GLY A 454 4.98 -15.95 -5.95
C GLY A 454 4.49 -16.57 -4.65
N TRP A 455 4.71 -15.88 -3.55
CA TRP A 455 4.50 -16.37 -2.19
C TRP A 455 3.38 -15.61 -1.49
N ALA A 456 2.86 -16.15 -0.39
CA ALA A 456 1.74 -15.51 0.33
C ALA A 456 2.11 -14.13 0.88
N HIS A 457 3.35 -13.97 1.32
CA HIS A 457 3.84 -12.68 1.82
C HIS A 457 4.13 -11.71 0.67
N ASN A 458 4.43 -12.17 -0.55
CA ASN A 458 4.71 -11.34 -1.72
C ASN A 458 4.09 -11.96 -2.99
N THR A 459 2.87 -11.55 -3.30
CA THR A 459 2.10 -12.05 -4.44
C THR A 459 2.18 -11.07 -5.60
N LEU A 460 2.63 -11.57 -6.76
CA LEU A 460 2.52 -10.90 -8.06
C LEU A 460 1.17 -11.26 -8.67
N PHE A 461 0.33 -10.26 -8.96
CA PHE A 461 -0.91 -10.49 -9.69
C PHE A 461 -0.72 -10.15 -11.16
N ILE A 462 -1.13 -11.06 -12.03
CA ILE A 462 -1.36 -10.79 -13.44
C ILE A 462 -2.86 -10.73 -13.63
N LEU A 463 -3.34 -9.57 -14.08
CA LEU A 463 -4.77 -9.28 -14.21
C LEU A 463 -5.03 -8.61 -15.57
N GLU A 464 -6.27 -8.64 -16.03
CA GLU A 464 -6.69 -7.78 -17.13
C GLU A 464 -7.36 -6.52 -16.58
N ARG A 465 -6.99 -5.35 -17.12
CA ARG A 465 -7.50 -4.04 -16.74
C ARG A 465 -7.77 -3.20 -18.00
N GLU A 466 -9.04 -2.85 -18.23
CA GLU A 466 -9.49 -2.01 -19.35
C GLU A 466 -8.91 -2.42 -20.72
N GLY A 467 -8.89 -3.72 -21.01
CA GLY A 467 -8.39 -4.29 -22.25
C GLY A 467 -6.87 -4.42 -22.33
N ARG A 468 -6.15 -4.29 -21.21
CA ARG A 468 -4.69 -4.49 -21.11
C ARG A 468 -4.35 -5.56 -20.08
N LEU A 469 -3.29 -6.33 -20.34
CA LEU A 469 -2.70 -7.19 -19.33
C LEU A 469 -1.85 -6.31 -18.40
N SER A 470 -1.99 -6.47 -17.09
CA SER A 470 -1.28 -5.65 -16.10
C SER A 470 -0.65 -6.53 -15.02
N ALA A 471 0.47 -6.07 -14.47
CA ALA A 471 1.15 -6.68 -13.34
C ALA A 471 1.01 -5.79 -12.09
N LEU A 472 0.39 -6.31 -11.03
CA LEU A 472 0.49 -5.73 -9.69
C LEU A 472 1.66 -6.39 -8.96
N ILE A 473 2.72 -5.63 -8.72
CA ILE A 473 3.95 -6.08 -8.07
C ILE A 473 4.22 -5.22 -6.84
N GLU A 474 4.88 -5.79 -5.82
CA GLU A 474 5.15 -5.11 -4.54
C GLU A 474 3.89 -4.52 -3.90
N TRP A 475 2.81 -5.31 -3.89
CA TRP A 475 1.52 -5.01 -3.26
C TRP A 475 0.75 -3.79 -3.79
N VAL A 476 1.41 -2.76 -4.34
CA VAL A 476 0.79 -1.46 -4.67
C VAL A 476 1.16 -0.89 -6.05
N PHE A 477 2.17 -1.43 -6.76
CA PHE A 477 2.55 -0.92 -8.09
C PHE A 477 1.90 -1.72 -9.21
N LEU A 478 0.97 -1.08 -9.92
CA LEU A 478 0.19 -1.67 -10.99
C LEU A 478 0.65 -1.15 -12.37
N TYR A 479 1.33 -2.00 -13.13
CA TYR A 479 1.88 -1.65 -14.44
C TYR A 479 1.10 -2.30 -15.58
N ASP A 480 0.67 -1.51 -16.57
CA ASP A 480 0.16 -2.05 -17.82
C ASP A 480 1.31 -2.60 -18.66
N LEU A 481 1.14 -3.81 -19.17
CA LEU A 481 2.13 -4.55 -19.93
C LEU A 481 1.86 -4.44 -21.43
N SER A 482 2.92 -4.43 -22.22
CA SER A 482 2.84 -4.50 -23.69
C SER A 482 3.40 -5.83 -24.18
N GLU A 483 2.65 -6.55 -25.02
CA GLU A 483 3.12 -7.81 -25.60
C GLU A 483 4.31 -7.55 -26.53
N VAL A 484 5.42 -8.24 -26.30
CA VAL A 484 6.60 -8.21 -27.18
C VAL A 484 6.52 -9.38 -28.14
N GLU A 485 6.30 -10.57 -27.59
CA GLU A 485 6.06 -11.81 -28.29
C GLU A 485 5.33 -12.78 -27.36
N LYS A 486 5.01 -13.99 -27.85
CA LYS A 486 4.31 -14.98 -27.04
C LYS A 486 5.02 -15.21 -25.70
N ASP A 487 4.27 -15.07 -24.61
CA ASP A 487 4.74 -15.26 -23.23
C ASP A 487 5.81 -14.25 -22.75
N VAL A 488 6.12 -13.21 -23.55
CA VAL A 488 7.09 -12.16 -23.19
C VAL A 488 6.45 -10.78 -23.30
N TRP A 489 6.43 -10.06 -22.19
CA TRP A 489 5.78 -8.76 -22.08
C TRP A 489 6.74 -7.73 -21.51
N ALA A 490 6.65 -6.49 -21.99
CA ALA A 490 7.42 -5.37 -21.50
C ALA A 490 6.66 -4.62 -20.40
N PHE A 491 7.38 -4.22 -19.36
CA PHE A 491 6.93 -3.16 -18.44
C PHE A 491 6.92 -1.81 -19.18
N PRO A 492 6.17 -0.81 -18.68
CA PRO A 492 6.18 0.52 -19.27
C PRO A 492 7.55 1.20 -19.10
N ASP A 493 7.78 2.29 -19.83
CA ASP A 493 9.04 3.06 -19.79
C ASP A 493 9.19 3.97 -18.56
N PHE A 494 8.32 3.80 -17.55
CA PHE A 494 8.31 4.53 -16.28
C PHE A 494 8.19 3.57 -15.09
N GLY A 495 8.36 4.11 -13.88
CA GLY A 495 8.27 3.34 -12.63
C GLY A 495 9.53 2.53 -12.33
N LEU A 496 9.44 1.59 -11.39
CA LEU A 496 10.61 0.88 -10.86
C LEU A 496 11.16 -0.18 -11.82
N TYR A 497 10.32 -0.71 -12.69
CA TYR A 497 10.63 -1.82 -13.60
C TYR A 497 10.81 -1.37 -15.06
N HIS A 498 11.06 -0.07 -15.29
CA HIS A 498 11.21 0.46 -16.64
C HIS A 498 12.32 -0.25 -17.42
N ASP A 499 12.08 -0.45 -18.72
CA ASP A 499 12.92 -1.19 -19.67
C ASP A 499 13.08 -2.71 -19.37
N GLU A 500 12.39 -3.23 -18.36
CA GLU A 500 12.41 -4.67 -18.03
C GLU A 500 11.25 -5.44 -18.67
N ARG A 501 11.31 -6.78 -18.54
CA ARG A 501 10.31 -7.69 -19.09
C ARG A 501 9.78 -8.64 -18.02
N ILE A 502 8.60 -9.16 -18.27
CA ILE A 502 8.03 -10.31 -17.60
C ILE A 502 7.88 -11.48 -18.59
N VAL A 503 8.37 -12.65 -18.20
CA VAL A 503 8.41 -13.86 -19.03
C VAL A 503 7.62 -14.98 -18.37
N PHE A 504 6.61 -15.52 -19.05
CA PHE A 504 5.80 -16.62 -18.55
C PHE A 504 6.43 -17.96 -18.92
N GLN A 505 6.71 -18.78 -17.91
CA GLN A 505 7.23 -20.13 -18.10
C GLN A 505 6.09 -21.13 -18.17
N ARG A 506 6.23 -22.15 -19.02
CA ARG A 506 5.26 -23.23 -19.19
C ARG A 506 5.89 -24.60 -19.00
N ASP A 507 5.10 -25.56 -18.52
CA ASP A 507 5.49 -26.97 -18.48
C ASP A 507 5.34 -27.65 -19.86
N GLY A 508 5.73 -28.93 -19.95
CA GLY A 508 5.61 -29.72 -21.18
C GLY A 508 4.18 -29.94 -21.68
N GLN A 509 3.15 -29.59 -20.88
CA GLN A 509 1.74 -29.62 -21.25
C GLN A 509 1.22 -28.25 -21.68
N GLY A 510 2.08 -27.22 -21.69
CA GLY A 510 1.73 -25.85 -22.03
C GLY A 510 1.05 -25.06 -20.92
N ARG A 511 0.99 -25.59 -19.68
CA ARG A 511 0.43 -24.88 -18.53
C ARG A 511 1.45 -23.88 -18.00
N VAL A 512 1.02 -22.66 -17.70
CA VAL A 512 1.89 -21.65 -17.09
C VAL A 512 2.26 -22.11 -15.68
N THR A 513 3.55 -22.13 -15.37
CA THR A 513 4.09 -22.58 -14.07
C THR A 513 4.75 -21.46 -13.27
N ALA A 514 5.18 -20.38 -13.92
CA ALA A 514 5.78 -19.23 -13.27
C ALA A 514 5.71 -17.97 -14.14
N ALA A 515 5.86 -16.81 -13.51
CA ALA A 515 6.13 -15.55 -14.18
C ALA A 515 7.50 -15.03 -13.70
N VAL A 516 8.41 -14.74 -14.61
CA VAL A 516 9.75 -14.23 -14.30
C VAL A 516 9.75 -12.74 -14.55
N ALA A 517 9.69 -11.93 -13.48
CA ALA A 517 9.76 -10.47 -13.55
C ALA A 517 11.12 -10.02 -13.02
N ALA A 518 11.83 -9.18 -13.78
CA ALA A 518 13.15 -8.68 -13.36
C ALA A 518 14.21 -9.75 -13.04
N GLY A 519 14.10 -10.94 -13.67
CA GLY A 519 14.97 -12.08 -13.37
C GLY A 519 14.57 -12.88 -12.13
N ILE A 520 13.54 -12.45 -11.38
CA ILE A 520 12.99 -13.16 -10.23
C ILE A 520 11.84 -14.05 -10.72
N ALA A 521 11.92 -15.35 -10.44
CA ALA A 521 10.88 -16.31 -10.79
C ALA A 521 9.80 -16.37 -9.70
N PHE A 522 8.57 -16.01 -10.05
CA PHE A 522 7.38 -16.11 -9.21
C PHE A 522 6.60 -17.37 -9.60
N PRO A 523 6.60 -18.45 -8.79
CA PRO A 523 5.86 -19.68 -9.09
C PRO A 523 4.36 -19.41 -9.16
N ARG A 524 3.64 -20.04 -10.08
CA ARG A 524 2.19 -19.89 -10.19
C ARG A 524 1.50 -20.43 -8.93
N ARG A 525 0.58 -19.65 -8.39
CA ARG A 525 -0.24 -19.99 -7.22
C ARG A 525 -1.58 -20.57 -7.67
N ASP A 526 -2.17 -21.39 -6.81
CA ASP A 526 -3.55 -21.86 -6.94
C ASP A 526 -4.31 -21.43 -5.68
N PRO A 527 -4.68 -20.15 -5.58
CA PRO A 527 -5.10 -19.54 -4.31
C PRO A 527 -6.47 -20.02 -3.83
N GLY A 528 -7.29 -20.62 -4.69
CA GLY A 528 -8.64 -21.10 -4.36
C GLY A 528 -9.00 -22.31 -5.22
N VAL A 529 -10.28 -22.47 -5.53
CA VAL A 529 -10.73 -23.51 -6.47
C VAL A 529 -10.70 -23.03 -7.91
N LYS A 530 -10.64 -23.98 -8.85
CA LYS A 530 -10.75 -23.68 -10.28
C LYS A 530 -12.14 -23.12 -10.58
N ASP A 531 -12.22 -22.29 -11.62
CA ASP A 531 -13.48 -21.66 -12.00
C ASP A 531 -14.57 -22.71 -12.28
N GLY A 532 -15.72 -22.55 -11.61
CA GLY A 532 -16.86 -23.46 -11.70
C GLY A 532 -16.82 -24.65 -10.73
N GLU A 533 -15.72 -24.87 -10.02
CA GLU A 533 -15.67 -25.80 -8.89
C GLU A 533 -16.17 -25.12 -7.61
N THR A 534 -16.59 -25.92 -6.63
CA THR A 534 -16.96 -25.43 -5.30
C THR A 534 -15.85 -25.75 -4.33
N PHE A 535 -15.46 -24.77 -3.53
CA PHE A 535 -14.50 -24.96 -2.45
C PHE A 535 -15.03 -26.00 -1.48
N HIS A 536 -14.14 -26.79 -0.87
CA HIS A 536 -14.52 -27.78 0.13
C HIS A 536 -13.48 -27.87 1.22
N ILE A 537 -13.95 -28.04 2.46
CA ILE A 537 -13.11 -28.40 3.59
C ILE A 537 -13.19 -29.90 3.87
N THR A 538 -12.23 -30.40 4.63
CA THR A 538 -12.42 -31.67 5.35
C THR A 538 -12.92 -31.32 6.75
N PRO A 539 -14.17 -31.68 7.12
CA PRO A 539 -14.71 -31.40 8.44
C PRO A 539 -13.83 -32.01 9.54
N VAL A 540 -13.59 -31.26 10.62
CA VAL A 540 -12.80 -31.76 11.77
C VAL A 540 -13.55 -32.80 12.61
N LYS A 541 -14.86 -32.97 12.37
CA LYS A 541 -15.75 -33.96 12.99
C LYS A 541 -16.66 -34.62 11.96
N PRO A 542 -17.12 -35.87 12.19
CA PRO A 542 -18.17 -36.49 11.39
C PRO A 542 -19.48 -35.68 11.38
N ILE A 543 -20.18 -35.69 10.25
CA ILE A 543 -21.41 -34.91 10.03
C ILE A 543 -22.53 -35.31 11.00
N GLU A 544 -22.65 -36.59 11.32
CA GLU A 544 -23.63 -37.12 12.25
C GLU A 544 -23.37 -36.64 13.69
N GLU A 545 -22.10 -36.54 14.09
CA GLU A 545 -21.73 -35.98 15.39
C GLU A 545 -22.07 -34.50 15.46
N LEU A 546 -21.74 -33.73 14.41
CA LEU A 546 -22.06 -32.31 14.30
C LEU A 546 -23.56 -32.05 14.42
N ARG A 547 -24.40 -32.84 13.75
CA ARG A 547 -25.87 -32.76 13.87
C ARG A 547 -26.34 -33.05 15.29
N ALA A 548 -25.86 -34.14 15.90
CA ALA A 548 -26.25 -34.53 17.25
C ALA A 548 -25.82 -33.50 18.31
N ASP A 549 -24.66 -32.87 18.13
CA ASP A 549 -24.18 -31.79 18.99
C ASP A 549 -25.01 -30.51 18.82
N ALA A 550 -25.37 -30.17 17.57
CA ALA A 550 -26.18 -29.00 17.28
C ALA A 550 -27.63 -29.14 17.78
N GLU A 551 -28.24 -30.33 17.69
CA GLU A 551 -29.60 -30.61 18.20
C GLU A 551 -29.71 -30.47 19.72
N LYS A 552 -28.63 -30.74 20.46
CA LYS A 552 -28.61 -30.62 21.93
C LYS A 552 -28.32 -29.19 22.40
N ALA A 553 -27.84 -28.34 21.51
CA ALA A 553 -27.43 -27.00 21.84
C ALA A 553 -28.59 -26.01 21.66
N THR A 554 -28.51 -24.87 22.35
CA THR A 554 -29.50 -23.80 22.26
C THR A 554 -28.85 -22.51 21.77
N PRO A 555 -29.58 -21.66 21.02
CA PRO A 555 -29.10 -20.34 20.65
C PRO A 555 -28.65 -19.51 21.86
N PRO A 556 -27.73 -18.53 21.66
CA PRO A 556 -27.24 -17.68 22.74
C PRO A 556 -28.37 -16.87 23.38
N THR A 557 -28.19 -16.55 24.67
CA THR A 557 -29.10 -15.67 25.41
C THR A 557 -29.18 -14.30 24.73
N GLN A 558 -30.39 -13.77 24.58
CA GLN A 558 -30.64 -12.57 23.80
C GLN A 558 -31.03 -11.38 24.70
N PRO A 559 -30.65 -10.15 24.35
CA PRO A 559 -31.07 -8.97 25.09
C PRO A 559 -32.59 -8.76 24.99
N PRO A 560 -33.23 -8.13 25.99
CA PRO A 560 -34.64 -7.76 25.89
C PRO A 560 -34.84 -6.62 24.86
N GLY A 561 -36.07 -6.47 24.36
CA GLY A 561 -36.44 -5.35 23.49
C GLY A 561 -36.15 -5.54 21.99
N LEU A 562 -35.88 -6.78 21.57
CA LEU A 562 -35.76 -7.15 20.16
C LEU A 562 -37.12 -7.08 19.46
N LEU A 563 -37.10 -6.91 18.14
CA LEU A 563 -38.28 -6.92 17.29
C LEU A 563 -38.86 -8.34 17.18
N GLU A 564 -40.17 -8.43 16.98
CA GLU A 564 -40.82 -9.69 16.63
C GLU A 564 -40.42 -10.09 15.19
N PRO A 565 -40.00 -11.35 14.95
CA PRO A 565 -39.65 -11.82 13.61
C PRO A 565 -40.82 -11.79 12.63
N ASP A 566 -40.57 -11.32 11.41
CA ASP A 566 -41.51 -11.31 10.28
C ASP A 566 -40.76 -11.79 9.03
N LEU A 567 -40.35 -13.07 9.07
CA LEU A 567 -39.70 -13.74 7.96
C LEU A 567 -40.68 -13.95 6.81
N VAL A 568 -40.29 -13.52 5.61
CA VAL A 568 -41.07 -13.64 4.38
C VAL A 568 -40.29 -14.36 3.30
N GLU A 569 -40.97 -15.21 2.55
CA GLU A 569 -40.36 -15.95 1.44
C GLU A 569 -40.09 -15.02 0.25
N LEU A 570 -38.84 -14.99 -0.21
CA LEU A 570 -38.38 -14.03 -1.22
C LEU A 570 -39.09 -14.20 -2.57
N VAL A 571 -39.24 -15.44 -3.05
CA VAL A 571 -39.87 -15.73 -4.36
C VAL A 571 -41.39 -15.47 -4.36
N SER A 572 -42.01 -15.42 -3.18
CA SER A 572 -43.41 -15.04 -3.03
C SER A 572 -43.61 -13.53 -3.16
N LEU A 573 -42.58 -12.73 -2.84
CA LEU A 573 -42.57 -11.28 -3.01
C LEU A 573 -42.13 -10.87 -4.42
N GLU A 574 -41.08 -11.50 -4.96
CA GLU A 574 -40.53 -11.20 -6.28
C GLU A 574 -40.22 -12.50 -7.06
N PRO A 575 -41.12 -12.95 -7.94
CA PRO A 575 -40.96 -14.18 -8.72
C PRO A 575 -39.77 -14.19 -9.70
N GLY A 576 -39.17 -13.03 -10.01
CA GLY A 576 -37.98 -12.88 -10.84
C GLY A 576 -36.66 -13.28 -10.17
N LEU A 577 -36.67 -13.43 -8.84
CA LEU A 577 -35.53 -13.96 -8.09
C LEU A 577 -35.32 -15.44 -8.41
N LYS A 578 -34.07 -15.82 -8.67
CA LYS A 578 -33.69 -17.23 -8.81
C LYS A 578 -33.10 -17.75 -7.52
N LEU A 579 -33.30 -19.04 -7.25
CA LEU A 579 -32.74 -19.72 -6.09
C LEU A 579 -31.73 -20.78 -6.52
N ASP A 580 -30.55 -20.75 -5.92
CA ASP A 580 -29.53 -21.79 -5.93
C ASP A 580 -29.08 -22.00 -4.48
N ILE A 581 -29.99 -22.49 -3.64
CA ILE A 581 -29.78 -22.61 -2.19
C ILE A 581 -28.78 -23.72 -1.90
N ARG A 582 -27.52 -23.33 -1.70
CA ARG A 582 -26.35 -24.22 -1.72
C ARG A 582 -26.41 -25.28 -0.64
N TYR A 583 -26.90 -24.89 0.53
CA TYR A 583 -27.03 -25.78 1.70
C TYR A 583 -28.24 -26.72 1.64
N ALA A 584 -29.14 -26.58 0.65
CA ALA A 584 -30.16 -27.60 0.34
C ALA A 584 -29.62 -28.71 -0.60
N THR A 585 -28.38 -28.60 -1.06
CA THR A 585 -27.72 -29.54 -1.97
C THR A 585 -26.36 -29.99 -1.37
N THR A 586 -25.61 -30.83 -2.09
CA THR A 586 -24.22 -31.18 -1.73
C THR A 586 -23.20 -30.23 -2.37
N ASN A 587 -23.66 -29.18 -3.06
CA ASN A 587 -22.84 -28.22 -3.78
C ASN A 587 -22.43 -27.06 -2.87
N ASN A 588 -21.72 -27.36 -1.77
CA ASN A 588 -21.26 -26.40 -0.76
C ASN A 588 -19.93 -26.86 -0.15
N PHE A 589 -19.35 -26.04 0.72
CA PHE A 589 -18.04 -26.32 1.33
C PHE A 589 -17.94 -27.59 2.17
N MET A 590 -19.06 -28.16 2.60
CA MET A 590 -19.15 -29.35 3.44
C MET A 590 -19.55 -30.61 2.67
N ARG A 591 -19.94 -30.48 1.40
CA ARG A 591 -20.46 -31.58 0.55
C ARG A 591 -21.72 -32.27 1.10
N GLU A 592 -22.49 -31.58 1.92
CA GLU A 592 -23.63 -32.15 2.64
C GLU A 592 -24.88 -31.28 2.61
N ARG A 593 -26.05 -31.90 2.81
CA ARG A 593 -27.33 -31.18 2.84
C ARG A 593 -27.70 -30.76 4.26
N PHE A 594 -27.76 -29.46 4.52
CA PHE A 594 -28.15 -28.90 5.81
C PHE A 594 -29.59 -28.37 5.83
N TYR A 595 -30.12 -27.99 4.67
CA TYR A 595 -31.52 -27.60 4.52
C TYR A 595 -32.32 -28.71 3.84
N THR A 596 -33.56 -28.86 4.26
CA THR A 596 -34.53 -29.82 3.71
C THR A 596 -35.29 -29.25 2.52
N GLN A 597 -35.33 -27.93 2.38
CA GLN A 597 -36.03 -27.20 1.33
C GLN A 597 -35.12 -26.13 0.71
N ALA A 598 -35.17 -25.97 -0.60
CA ALA A 598 -34.46 -24.91 -1.32
C ALA A 598 -35.31 -23.63 -1.37
N ARG A 599 -35.61 -23.06 -0.20
CA ARG A 599 -36.37 -21.81 -0.03
C ARG A 599 -35.46 -20.73 0.56
N ALA A 600 -35.86 -19.47 0.45
CA ALA A 600 -35.11 -18.34 1.01
C ALA A 600 -36.06 -17.36 1.69
N PHE A 601 -35.70 -16.94 2.90
CA PHE A 601 -36.47 -16.01 3.72
C PHE A 601 -35.59 -14.90 4.24
N LEU A 602 -36.15 -13.70 4.35
CA LEU A 602 -35.56 -12.57 5.07
C LEU A 602 -36.63 -11.90 5.93
N GLU A 603 -36.21 -11.13 6.93
CA GLU A 603 -37.08 -10.19 7.62
C GLU A 603 -37.70 -9.23 6.61
N ARG A 604 -39.00 -8.95 6.72
CA ARG A 604 -39.75 -8.19 5.70
C ARG A 604 -39.04 -6.90 5.23
N PRO A 605 -38.49 -6.04 6.10
CA PRO A 605 -37.79 -4.83 5.63
C PRO A 605 -36.56 -5.13 4.78
N ALA A 606 -35.81 -6.20 5.10
CA ALA A 606 -34.66 -6.65 4.33
C ALA A 606 -35.10 -7.29 3.00
N ALA A 607 -36.18 -8.08 3.01
CA ALA A 607 -36.76 -8.66 1.80
C ALA A 607 -37.22 -7.58 0.81
N GLU A 608 -37.99 -6.59 1.27
CA GLU A 608 -38.44 -5.46 0.44
C GLU A 608 -37.28 -4.62 -0.09
N ALA A 609 -36.20 -4.47 0.68
CA ALA A 609 -34.97 -3.82 0.23
C ALA A 609 -34.27 -4.62 -0.88
N LEU A 610 -34.20 -5.94 -0.73
CA LEU A 610 -33.65 -6.84 -1.75
C LEU A 610 -34.46 -6.79 -3.05
N VAL A 611 -35.79 -6.70 -2.97
CA VAL A 611 -36.66 -6.53 -4.15
C VAL A 611 -36.31 -5.24 -4.90
N ARG A 612 -36.17 -4.10 -4.21
CA ARG A 612 -35.77 -2.84 -4.86
C ARG A 612 -34.37 -2.92 -5.49
N ALA A 613 -33.43 -3.64 -4.85
CA ALA A 613 -32.11 -3.87 -5.42
C ALA A 613 -32.21 -4.73 -6.69
N HIS A 614 -33.03 -5.79 -6.66
CA HIS A 614 -33.31 -6.65 -7.81
C HIS A 614 -33.91 -5.85 -8.97
N GLU A 615 -34.95 -5.05 -8.72
CA GLU A 615 -35.60 -4.21 -9.73
C GLU A 615 -34.61 -3.25 -10.39
N SER A 616 -33.70 -2.65 -9.62
CA SER A 616 -32.65 -1.78 -10.16
C SER A 616 -31.69 -2.52 -11.11
N LEU A 617 -31.33 -3.77 -10.78
CA LEU A 617 -30.45 -4.59 -11.61
C LEU A 617 -31.16 -5.13 -12.86
N VAL A 618 -32.47 -5.39 -12.76
CA VAL A 618 -33.29 -5.84 -13.90
C VAL A 618 -33.32 -4.78 -14.99
N ALA A 619 -33.41 -3.50 -14.61
CA ALA A 619 -33.29 -2.38 -15.55
C ALA A 619 -31.93 -2.36 -16.29
N ASP A 620 -30.88 -2.89 -15.64
CA ASP A 620 -29.52 -3.02 -16.19
C ASP A 620 -29.25 -4.36 -16.91
N GLY A 621 -30.26 -5.23 -17.04
CA GLY A 621 -30.14 -6.52 -17.73
C GLY A 621 -29.70 -7.69 -16.85
N TYR A 622 -29.72 -7.55 -15.52
CA TYR A 622 -29.30 -8.58 -14.56
C TYR A 622 -30.40 -8.93 -13.57
N GLY A 623 -30.52 -10.20 -13.19
CA GLY A 623 -31.34 -10.64 -12.06
C GLY A 623 -30.47 -11.10 -10.89
N LEU A 624 -31.09 -11.34 -9.73
CA LEU A 624 -30.40 -11.87 -8.54
C LEU A 624 -30.63 -13.37 -8.39
N LEU A 625 -29.56 -14.09 -8.05
CA LEU A 625 -29.53 -15.50 -7.74
C LEU A 625 -29.12 -15.70 -6.28
N ILE A 626 -30.02 -16.23 -5.46
CA ILE A 626 -29.82 -16.36 -4.00
C ILE A 626 -29.16 -17.70 -3.69
N HIS A 627 -28.05 -17.65 -2.94
CA HIS A 627 -27.30 -18.81 -2.45
C HIS A 627 -27.65 -19.19 -1.01
N ASP A 628 -27.85 -18.19 -0.16
CA ASP A 628 -28.34 -18.36 1.21
C ASP A 628 -29.05 -17.09 1.71
N ALA A 629 -29.93 -17.23 2.70
CA ALA A 629 -30.65 -16.12 3.33
C ALA A 629 -30.81 -16.42 4.82
N TYR A 630 -32.03 -16.52 5.35
CA TYR A 630 -32.22 -17.06 6.69
C TYR A 630 -31.57 -18.43 6.87
N ARG A 631 -30.65 -18.54 7.84
CA ARG A 631 -29.96 -19.78 8.23
C ARG A 631 -30.33 -20.12 9.68
N PRO A 632 -30.87 -21.31 9.99
CA PRO A 632 -31.10 -21.71 11.38
C PRO A 632 -29.79 -21.71 12.18
N TRP A 633 -29.82 -21.19 13.42
CA TRP A 633 -28.63 -21.10 14.28
C TRP A 633 -27.86 -22.42 14.41
N ARG A 634 -28.56 -23.56 14.52
CA ARG A 634 -27.94 -24.88 14.60
C ARG A 634 -27.06 -25.22 13.39
N VAL A 635 -27.36 -24.67 12.21
CA VAL A 635 -26.54 -24.85 11.01
C VAL A 635 -25.25 -24.03 11.12
N THR A 636 -25.32 -22.79 11.61
CA THR A 636 -24.13 -21.99 11.94
C THR A 636 -23.24 -22.71 12.94
N LYS A 637 -23.83 -23.34 13.97
CA LYS A 637 -23.08 -24.16 14.92
C LYS A 637 -22.37 -25.34 14.24
N MET A 638 -23.06 -26.08 13.37
CA MET A 638 -22.43 -27.17 12.61
C MET A 638 -21.28 -26.67 11.73
N PHE A 639 -21.44 -25.52 11.07
CA PHE A 639 -20.38 -24.93 10.24
C PHE A 639 -19.15 -24.57 11.08
N TRP A 640 -19.36 -23.91 12.21
CA TRP A 640 -18.27 -23.54 13.12
C TRP A 640 -17.53 -24.75 13.69
N ASP A 641 -18.27 -25.75 14.17
CA ASP A 641 -17.70 -26.95 14.79
C ASP A 641 -17.02 -27.87 13.76
N ALA A 642 -17.39 -27.76 12.48
CA ALA A 642 -16.77 -28.49 11.37
C ALA A 642 -15.50 -27.84 10.83
N THR A 643 -15.37 -26.52 10.94
CA THR A 643 -14.36 -25.74 10.24
C THR A 643 -13.03 -25.74 11.00
N PRO A 644 -11.89 -26.04 10.34
CA PRO A 644 -10.56 -25.87 10.92
C PRO A 644 -10.31 -24.47 11.48
N ASP A 645 -9.53 -24.36 12.54
CA ASP A 645 -9.33 -23.09 13.26
C ASP A 645 -8.76 -21.97 12.37
N ASP A 646 -7.87 -22.31 11.44
CA ASP A 646 -7.25 -21.38 10.48
C ASP A 646 -8.23 -20.86 9.42
N MET A 647 -9.40 -21.47 9.29
CA MET A 647 -10.45 -21.10 8.32
C MET A 647 -11.68 -20.47 8.98
N LYS A 648 -11.71 -20.34 10.31
CA LYS A 648 -12.87 -19.81 11.05
C LYS A 648 -13.24 -18.36 10.75
N THR A 649 -12.37 -17.61 10.07
CA THR A 649 -12.69 -16.25 9.59
C THR A 649 -13.87 -16.23 8.61
N PHE A 650 -14.11 -17.32 7.87
CA PHE A 650 -15.20 -17.44 6.89
C PHE A 650 -16.49 -18.06 7.46
N VAL A 651 -16.55 -18.36 8.75
CA VAL A 651 -17.74 -18.90 9.40
C VAL A 651 -18.07 -18.15 10.68
N ALA A 652 -19.34 -17.79 10.85
CA ALA A 652 -19.75 -17.03 12.03
C ALA A 652 -19.64 -17.85 13.32
N ASN A 653 -19.17 -17.21 14.40
CA ASN A 653 -19.11 -17.83 15.73
C ASN A 653 -20.54 -17.98 16.31
N PRO A 654 -21.01 -19.21 16.58
CA PRO A 654 -22.37 -19.47 17.05
C PRO A 654 -22.64 -18.92 18.46
N GLU A 655 -21.62 -18.65 19.28
CA GLU A 655 -21.79 -18.05 20.61
C GLU A 655 -22.43 -16.66 20.55
N ARG A 656 -22.29 -15.94 19.42
CA ARG A 656 -22.90 -14.63 19.19
C ARG A 656 -24.09 -14.69 18.22
N GLY A 657 -24.31 -15.85 17.61
CA GLY A 657 -25.15 -15.99 16.42
C GLY A 657 -24.55 -15.26 15.19
N SER A 658 -25.29 -15.28 14.09
CA SER A 658 -24.94 -14.61 12.84
C SER A 658 -26.10 -13.76 12.34
N VAL A 659 -25.82 -12.84 11.40
CA VAL A 659 -26.86 -12.02 10.78
C VAL A 659 -27.82 -12.86 9.92
N HIS A 660 -27.35 -13.98 9.35
CA HIS A 660 -28.24 -14.96 8.71
C HIS A 660 -29.25 -15.56 9.69
N ASN A 661 -28.86 -15.83 10.94
CA ASN A 661 -29.79 -16.35 11.95
C ASN A 661 -30.88 -15.34 12.32
N ARG A 662 -30.67 -14.07 12.01
CA ARG A 662 -31.60 -12.97 12.27
C ARG A 662 -32.50 -12.67 11.07
N GLY A 663 -32.39 -13.44 9.98
CA GLY A 663 -33.10 -13.18 8.73
C GLY A 663 -32.70 -11.87 8.06
N ALA A 664 -31.54 -11.30 8.41
CA ALA A 664 -31.12 -9.98 7.97
C ALA A 664 -29.84 -10.02 7.10
N ALA A 665 -29.42 -11.21 6.63
CA ALA A 665 -28.29 -11.37 5.70
C ALA A 665 -28.70 -12.22 4.50
N VAL A 666 -28.06 -11.93 3.37
CA VAL A 666 -28.26 -12.68 2.13
C VAL A 666 -26.92 -12.90 1.44
N ASP A 667 -26.71 -14.14 0.99
CA ASP A 667 -25.60 -14.53 0.13
C ASP A 667 -26.13 -14.69 -1.29
N LEU A 668 -25.57 -13.97 -2.25
CA LEU A 668 -26.10 -13.97 -3.61
C LEU A 668 -25.08 -13.58 -4.68
N THR A 669 -25.44 -13.87 -5.93
CA THR A 669 -24.75 -13.38 -7.12
C THR A 669 -25.76 -12.82 -8.12
N MET A 670 -25.28 -12.28 -9.23
CA MET A 670 -26.14 -11.88 -10.35
C MET A 670 -26.25 -12.99 -11.39
N TYR A 671 -27.30 -12.94 -12.20
CA TYR A 671 -27.40 -13.69 -13.44
C TYR A 671 -27.77 -12.76 -14.59
N ASP A 672 -27.24 -13.04 -15.78
CA ASP A 672 -27.55 -12.27 -16.98
C ASP A 672 -28.95 -12.64 -17.49
N LEU A 673 -29.84 -11.66 -17.66
CA LEU A 673 -31.24 -11.92 -18.05
C LEU A 673 -31.35 -12.52 -19.46
N LYS A 674 -30.40 -12.19 -20.35
CA LYS A 674 -30.42 -12.64 -21.74
C LYS A 674 -30.04 -14.12 -21.89
N SER A 675 -28.99 -14.56 -21.21
CA SER A 675 -28.47 -15.93 -21.26
C SER A 675 -29.06 -16.81 -20.17
N GLY A 676 -29.60 -16.22 -19.10
CA GLY A 676 -30.11 -16.89 -17.92
C GLY A 676 -29.02 -17.48 -17.01
N ARG A 677 -27.74 -17.26 -17.32
CA ARG A 677 -26.59 -17.84 -16.61
C ARG A 677 -26.10 -16.95 -15.47
N PRO A 678 -25.59 -17.52 -14.37
CA PRO A 678 -24.88 -16.76 -13.35
C PRO A 678 -23.73 -15.95 -13.94
N THR A 679 -23.52 -14.74 -13.44
CA THR A 679 -22.38 -13.91 -13.82
C THR A 679 -21.09 -14.48 -13.25
N GLU A 680 -20.02 -14.41 -14.03
CA GLU A 680 -18.69 -14.82 -13.57
C GLU A 680 -18.08 -13.74 -12.67
N MET A 681 -17.79 -14.11 -11.43
CA MET A 681 -17.23 -13.24 -10.39
C MET A 681 -15.76 -13.61 -10.11
N PRO A 682 -15.00 -12.80 -9.36
CA PRO A 682 -13.59 -13.09 -9.08
C PRO A 682 -13.33 -14.43 -8.37
N SER A 683 -14.31 -14.95 -7.63
CA SER A 683 -14.31 -16.30 -7.04
C SER A 683 -15.70 -16.93 -7.15
N GLY A 684 -15.80 -18.21 -6.78
CA GLY A 684 -17.08 -18.85 -6.49
C GLY A 684 -17.63 -18.48 -5.11
N TYR A 685 -18.90 -18.83 -4.87
CA TYR A 685 -19.51 -18.83 -3.53
C TYR A 685 -18.82 -19.85 -2.60
N ASP A 686 -18.75 -19.56 -1.30
CA ASP A 686 -18.05 -20.34 -0.27
C ASP A 686 -16.53 -20.51 -0.50
N ASP A 687 -15.88 -19.66 -1.32
CA ASP A 687 -14.42 -19.71 -1.51
C ASP A 687 -13.69 -19.14 -0.28
N PHE A 688 -12.88 -19.95 0.41
CA PHE A 688 -12.14 -19.50 1.61
C PHE A 688 -10.74 -18.95 1.27
N SER A 689 -10.60 -18.34 0.09
CA SER A 689 -9.37 -17.66 -0.34
C SER A 689 -9.51 -16.15 -0.35
N ALA A 690 -8.39 -15.44 -0.55
CA ALA A 690 -8.40 -13.99 -0.73
C ALA A 690 -9.27 -13.53 -1.92
N ARG A 691 -9.59 -14.42 -2.88
CA ARG A 691 -10.47 -14.10 -4.02
C ARG A 691 -11.90 -13.76 -3.59
N ALA A 692 -12.32 -14.20 -2.40
CA ALA A 692 -13.63 -13.92 -1.83
C ALA A 692 -13.79 -12.46 -1.40
N TYR A 693 -12.71 -11.71 -1.24
CA TYR A 693 -12.78 -10.39 -0.63
C TYR A 693 -13.46 -9.39 -1.58
N PRO A 694 -14.32 -8.47 -1.07
CA PRO A 694 -15.01 -7.46 -1.88
C PRO A 694 -14.08 -6.55 -2.69
N ASP A 695 -12.85 -6.37 -2.21
CA ASP A 695 -11.85 -5.52 -2.85
C ASP A 695 -10.72 -6.31 -3.54
N TYR A 696 -10.84 -7.64 -3.68
CA TYR A 696 -9.84 -8.47 -4.37
C TYR A 696 -9.49 -7.91 -5.75
N VAL A 697 -8.19 -7.73 -6.01
CA VAL A 697 -7.66 -7.00 -7.17
C VAL A 697 -7.52 -7.84 -8.44
N GLY A 698 -7.41 -9.16 -8.30
CA GLY A 698 -7.13 -10.06 -9.43
C GLY A 698 -8.28 -10.20 -10.41
N GLY A 699 -8.10 -11.11 -11.38
CA GLY A 699 -9.13 -11.43 -12.38
C GLY A 699 -9.25 -10.39 -13.51
N THR A 700 -10.44 -10.31 -14.10
CA THR A 700 -10.73 -9.41 -15.24
C THR A 700 -11.43 -8.14 -14.80
N SER A 701 -11.31 -7.08 -15.61
CA SER A 701 -12.11 -5.86 -15.45
C SER A 701 -13.61 -6.20 -15.44
N ARG A 702 -14.05 -7.13 -16.28
CA ARG A 702 -15.44 -7.61 -16.29
C ARG A 702 -15.88 -8.18 -14.92
N GLN A 703 -15.13 -9.11 -14.34
CA GLN A 703 -15.44 -9.73 -13.04
C GLN A 703 -15.52 -8.69 -11.92
N ARG A 704 -14.51 -7.80 -11.82
CA ARG A 704 -14.50 -6.73 -10.81
C ARG A 704 -15.66 -5.75 -10.98
N ARG A 705 -16.03 -5.44 -12.23
CA ARG A 705 -17.16 -4.55 -12.54
C ARG A 705 -18.52 -5.16 -12.23
N LEU A 706 -18.69 -6.45 -12.45
CA LEU A 706 -19.91 -7.16 -12.06
C LEU A 706 -20.04 -7.22 -10.52
N ARG A 707 -18.94 -7.50 -9.81
CA ARG A 707 -18.90 -7.44 -8.34
C ARG A 707 -19.28 -6.05 -7.81
N GLU A 708 -18.68 -4.99 -8.37
CA GLU A 708 -18.97 -3.62 -7.95
C GLU A 708 -20.41 -3.20 -8.25
N ARG A 709 -20.95 -3.59 -9.42
CA ARG A 709 -22.35 -3.36 -9.79
C ARG A 709 -23.28 -3.97 -8.76
N LEU A 710 -23.02 -5.22 -8.38
CA LEU A 710 -23.79 -5.92 -7.37
C LEU A 710 -23.72 -5.18 -6.02
N ARG A 711 -22.50 -4.87 -5.55
CA ARG A 711 -22.28 -4.13 -4.30
C ARG A 711 -23.04 -2.81 -4.26
N THR A 712 -22.91 -1.99 -5.31
CA THR A 712 -23.58 -0.69 -5.42
C THR A 712 -25.10 -0.82 -5.34
N ALA A 713 -25.69 -1.80 -6.04
CA ALA A 713 -27.14 -2.01 -6.03
C ALA A 713 -27.66 -2.41 -4.64
N MET A 714 -26.91 -3.25 -3.93
CA MET A 714 -27.23 -3.69 -2.58
C MET A 714 -27.06 -2.56 -1.56
N GLU A 715 -25.93 -1.86 -1.58
CA GLU A 715 -25.63 -0.77 -0.64
C GLU A 715 -26.59 0.42 -0.79
N ALA A 716 -27.04 0.71 -2.02
CA ALA A 716 -28.08 1.70 -2.27
C ALA A 716 -29.43 1.39 -1.56
N GLN A 717 -29.66 0.13 -1.16
CA GLN A 717 -30.87 -0.30 -0.47
C GLN A 717 -30.65 -0.58 1.02
N GLY A 718 -29.53 -0.13 1.60
CA GLY A 718 -29.26 -0.23 3.04
C GLY A 718 -28.65 -1.56 3.48
N PHE A 719 -28.03 -2.29 2.55
CA PHE A 719 -27.13 -3.39 2.88
C PHE A 719 -25.68 -2.91 3.02
N THR A 720 -24.85 -3.70 3.69
CA THR A 720 -23.39 -3.54 3.73
C THR A 720 -22.74 -4.87 3.37
N VAL A 721 -21.78 -4.86 2.44
CA VAL A 721 -21.03 -6.07 2.08
C VAL A 721 -20.15 -6.52 3.26
N TYR A 722 -20.05 -7.83 3.50
CA TYR A 722 -19.14 -8.35 4.51
C TYR A 722 -17.68 -8.21 4.05
N PRO A 723 -16.75 -7.71 4.88
CA PRO A 723 -15.39 -7.40 4.45
C PRO A 723 -14.56 -8.55 3.89
N PHE A 724 -14.99 -9.81 4.10
CA PHE A 724 -14.27 -11.00 3.64
C PHE A 724 -14.99 -11.76 2.52
N GLU A 725 -16.24 -11.40 2.20
CA GLU A 725 -17.07 -12.15 1.25
C GLU A 725 -17.87 -11.20 0.34
N TRP A 726 -17.53 -11.16 -0.94
CA TRP A 726 -18.14 -10.24 -1.91
C TRP A 726 -19.62 -10.54 -2.19
N TRP A 727 -20.08 -11.76 -1.88
CA TRP A 727 -21.46 -12.22 -2.09
C TRP A 727 -22.37 -11.97 -0.88
N HIS A 728 -21.81 -11.69 0.31
CA HIS A 728 -22.55 -11.64 1.56
C HIS A 728 -22.91 -10.20 1.93
N PHE A 729 -24.20 -9.95 2.14
CA PHE A 729 -24.74 -8.64 2.43
C PHE A 729 -25.57 -8.64 3.71
N ASN A 730 -25.20 -7.79 4.65
CA ASN A 730 -25.92 -7.56 5.91
C ASN A 730 -26.85 -6.37 5.76
N PHE A 731 -28.12 -6.53 6.10
CA PHE A 731 -29.07 -5.44 6.17
C PHE A 731 -28.81 -4.59 7.42
N ARG A 732 -28.95 -3.27 7.31
CA ARG A 732 -28.84 -2.34 8.43
C ARG A 732 -29.74 -2.73 9.61
N ASP A 733 -29.34 -2.33 10.81
CA ASP A 733 -30.06 -2.54 12.07
C ASP A 733 -30.33 -4.04 12.40
N ALA A 734 -29.56 -4.96 11.83
CA ALA A 734 -29.72 -6.41 12.00
C ALA A 734 -29.72 -6.84 13.48
N GLU A 735 -28.98 -6.15 14.34
CA GLU A 735 -28.87 -6.42 15.77
C GLU A 735 -30.19 -6.29 16.53
N ARG A 736 -31.19 -5.61 15.95
CA ARG A 736 -32.53 -5.45 16.53
C ARG A 736 -33.42 -6.69 16.38
N TYR A 737 -33.04 -7.64 15.54
CA TYR A 737 -33.80 -8.88 15.31
C TYR A 737 -33.18 -10.04 16.10
N PRO A 738 -33.97 -11.00 16.60
CA PRO A 738 -33.45 -12.10 17.39
C PRO A 738 -32.67 -13.11 16.54
N VAL A 739 -31.73 -13.82 17.17
CA VAL A 739 -31.12 -15.04 16.64
C VAL A 739 -32.18 -16.14 16.67
N LEU A 740 -32.54 -16.66 15.50
CA LEU A 740 -33.57 -17.68 15.32
C LEU A 740 -32.98 -19.05 15.01
N ASP A 741 -33.75 -20.09 15.30
CA ASP A 741 -33.39 -21.48 15.05
C ASP A 741 -34.59 -22.31 14.55
N PHE A 742 -35.50 -21.65 13.82
CA PHE A 742 -36.65 -22.30 13.21
C PHE A 742 -36.19 -23.20 12.05
N PRO A 743 -36.63 -24.46 11.98
CA PRO A 743 -36.44 -25.28 10.79
C PRO A 743 -37.29 -24.76 9.63
N PHE A 744 -36.87 -25.03 8.39
CA PHE A 744 -37.55 -24.50 7.19
C PHE A 744 -39.01 -24.97 7.06
N GLU A 745 -39.35 -26.13 7.61
CA GLU A 745 -40.71 -26.67 7.63
C GLU A 745 -41.69 -25.86 8.49
N GLU A 746 -41.19 -25.08 9.44
CA GLU A 746 -42.00 -24.24 10.32
C GLU A 746 -42.25 -22.85 9.74
N LEU A 747 -41.49 -22.46 8.71
CA LEU A 747 -41.60 -21.16 8.04
C LEU A 747 -42.76 -21.16 7.04
N ARG A 748 -43.61 -20.14 7.13
CA ARG A 748 -44.83 -20.00 6.33
C ARG A 748 -44.69 -19.02 5.19
#